data_AF-A0A923LRE4-F1
#
_entry.id   AF-A0A923LRE4-F1
#
_cell.length_a   1.000
_cell.length_b   1.000
_cell.length_c   1.000
_cell.angle_alpha   90.00
_cell.angle_beta   90.00
_cell.angle_gamma   90.00
#
_symmetry.space_group_name_H-M   'P 1'
#
loop_
_entity.id
_entity.type
_entity.pdbx_description
1 polymer ?
#
loop_
_entity_poly.entity_id
_entity_poly.type
_entity_poly.pdbx_seq_one_letter_code
_entity_poly.pdbx_strand_id
1 'polypeptide(L)'
;MKKKISVLAVVLCILAGIFFITEDTFAAGTKVYETDIFFRENGSDVSGEMKSFHIYSDRENLLPLNQFQRPGFTFVGWNTRPGGKGTAFADGADVRTLATKEKNKDTVYLYAQWKAAGYHITYVMNGGKNAASNPSEISFNKSFTLKKPKRKGYYFAGWYLDKKFKQSIVTISQGTTEDFTLYAKWIKKGKEYQAKSDSAKLKSCKAAGDNLISVTGTVRKRLKSSDEYYYLVRVNPIDGAVEEQVGKVYKDKSVHFQIDIGSVTEDRTGAAAGYYAVAVKKGVSYQTISEKLPVSNPEKLAENTMAYQAGSTKKGLQSDNISQLTATRSKNAFMNLYISSVVNGSGKRSYYYHGKKYTFCDLSGFEKNVKACNDKGINVTMQINLDWKLGSYHYLIAEEARTKGHTLYAWNTADKNGREGMEAVFSYIMSWLEKDDCHVDNWVLGNEVNSCDVWNYKGNMAKEKFINSYATAYRSLYNIARCCWSNTKVFICLDHCWSCADAGYSAKSFMQEFAKDIKAQQKNVNWNLAFHPYCQPLKKAAFWKNSGIQDSVDTAYINMKNIQVLTDFVQKNYGKKTRIILAEQGYTSKAGKDVQAAAFAYAYKIAACNPMIDSCIFRSYDDSDKAEVAQGLTLGIKGKKAYNVYKYMDSTREAKYTDPYLKTIGAESWNAIVPGYKLEHLTENYRNVQ
;
A
#
# COMPACT_ATOMS: atom_id res chain seq x y z
N MET A 1 -22.75 89.16 43.29
CA MET A 1 -21.69 88.76 44.25
C MET A 1 -21.77 87.26 44.34
N LYS A 2 -20.64 86.54 44.35
CA LYS A 2 -20.62 85.20 44.94
C LYS A 2 -21.41 84.16 44.09
N LYS A 3 -20.88 82.96 43.91
CA LYS A 3 -20.99 81.83 44.85
C LYS A 3 -22.47 81.47 45.13
N LYS A 4 -22.76 80.19 44.89
CA LYS A 4 -23.48 79.21 45.73
C LYS A 4 -24.78 78.62 45.16
N ILE A 5 -24.80 77.26 45.16
CA ILE A 5 -25.74 76.29 45.82
C ILE A 5 -27.24 76.54 45.57
N SER A 6 -28.15 75.61 45.20
CA SER A 6 -28.61 74.29 45.74
C SER A 6 -29.77 73.82 44.81
N VAL A 7 -30.06 72.54 44.49
CA VAL A 7 -30.63 71.37 45.23
C VAL A 7 -32.17 71.38 45.50
N LEU A 8 -32.87 70.34 44.95
CA LEU A 8 -33.94 69.44 45.50
C LEU A 8 -35.41 69.40 44.98
N ALA A 9 -35.87 68.14 44.72
CA ALA A 9 -37.17 67.43 44.96
C ALA A 9 -38.53 67.84 44.32
N VAL A 10 -39.62 67.04 44.25
CA VAL A 10 -40.07 65.62 43.98
C VAL A 10 -41.64 65.69 43.94
N VAL A 11 -42.37 64.86 43.14
CA VAL A 11 -43.63 64.08 43.49
C VAL A 11 -44.80 64.03 42.44
N LEU A 12 -45.14 62.77 42.04
CA LEU A 12 -46.41 62.05 41.66
C LEU A 12 -47.31 62.24 40.39
N CYS A 13 -47.47 61.10 39.68
CA CYS A 13 -48.67 60.34 39.18
C CYS A 13 -49.57 60.67 37.93
N ILE A 14 -49.50 59.73 36.95
CA ILE A 14 -50.56 58.89 36.30
C ILE A 14 -51.34 59.35 35.01
N LEU A 15 -51.23 58.45 34.00
CA LEU A 15 -52.09 58.01 32.85
C LEU A 15 -52.29 58.82 31.53
N ALA A 16 -51.85 58.15 30.45
CA ALA A 16 -52.43 57.91 29.11
C ALA A 16 -52.92 59.07 28.20
N GLY A 17 -52.45 59.08 26.95
CA GLY A 17 -53.02 59.86 25.85
C GLY A 17 -52.26 59.72 24.52
N ILE A 18 -52.99 59.36 23.47
CA ILE A 18 -52.59 59.02 22.09
C ILE A 18 -52.29 60.26 21.21
N PHE A 19 -51.41 60.09 20.21
CA PHE A 19 -51.18 60.84 18.95
C PHE A 19 -51.95 62.16 18.70
N PHE A 20 -51.24 63.25 18.34
CA PHE A 20 -51.12 63.78 16.96
C PHE A 20 -50.21 65.02 16.90
N ILE A 21 -49.57 65.15 15.74
CA ILE A 21 -48.46 66.04 15.32
C ILE A 21 -48.98 67.42 14.85
N THR A 22 -48.16 68.47 14.98
CA THR A 22 -47.83 69.49 13.93
C THR A 22 -46.64 70.34 14.44
N GLU A 23 -45.43 70.20 13.87
CA GLU A 23 -44.77 71.15 12.91
C GLU A 23 -44.53 72.56 13.52
N ASP A 24 -43.34 73.16 13.51
CA ASP A 24 -42.32 73.16 12.45
C ASP A 24 -40.98 73.77 12.93
N THR A 25 -39.86 73.17 12.51
CA THR A 25 -38.65 73.80 11.92
C THR A 25 -37.56 72.74 11.76
N PHE A 26 -37.55 72.03 10.62
CA PHE A 26 -36.44 71.16 10.22
C PHE A 26 -35.39 71.97 9.45
N ALA A 27 -34.21 72.13 10.03
CA ALA A 27 -33.00 72.39 9.25
C ALA A 27 -32.71 71.14 8.39
N ALA A 28 -32.29 71.33 7.14
CA ALA A 28 -31.96 70.25 6.21
C ALA A 28 -30.92 69.29 6.83
N GLY A 29 -31.38 68.16 7.37
CA GLY A 29 -30.52 67.11 7.87
C GLY A 29 -29.75 66.51 6.71
N THR A 30 -28.42 66.46 6.81
CA THR A 30 -27.56 65.73 5.87
C THR A 30 -28.08 64.29 5.77
N LYS A 31 -28.40 63.84 4.57
CA LYS A 31 -28.93 62.49 4.36
C LYS A 31 -27.87 61.47 4.74
N VAL A 32 -28.10 60.73 5.83
CA VAL A 32 -27.23 59.65 6.30
C VAL A 32 -27.52 58.39 5.49
N TYR A 33 -26.47 57.73 5.02
CA TYR A 33 -26.55 56.45 4.34
C TYR A 33 -26.01 55.35 5.26
N GLU A 34 -26.60 54.17 5.18
CA GLU A 34 -26.23 53.00 5.99
C GLU A 34 -26.03 51.77 5.07
N THR A 35 -25.11 50.85 5.41
CA THR A 35 -24.85 49.63 4.62
C THR A 35 -24.19 48.55 5.47
N ASP A 36 -24.30 47.29 5.06
CA ASP A 36 -23.62 46.15 5.68
C ASP A 36 -22.32 45.77 4.94
N ILE A 37 -21.22 45.65 5.68
CA ILE A 37 -19.96 45.09 5.20
C ILE A 37 -19.91 43.59 5.47
N PHE A 38 -19.62 42.81 4.42
CA PHE A 38 -19.33 41.38 4.53
C PHE A 38 -17.89 41.08 4.09
N PHE A 39 -17.22 40.22 4.84
CA PHE A 39 -15.82 39.87 4.60
C PHE A 39 -15.70 38.56 3.84
N ARG A 40 -14.81 38.51 2.86
CA ARG A 40 -14.48 37.33 2.06
C ARG A 40 -13.02 36.96 2.27
N GLU A 41 -12.79 35.71 2.63
CA GLU A 41 -11.50 35.11 2.97
C GLU A 41 -10.53 35.07 1.78
N ASN A 42 -11.08 34.98 0.56
CA ASN A 42 -10.37 35.11 -0.71
C ASN A 42 -9.17 34.14 -0.86
N GLY A 43 -9.42 32.86 -0.56
CA GLY A 43 -8.52 31.73 -0.79
C GLY A 43 -9.16 30.43 -0.27
N SER A 44 -8.99 29.31 -0.98
CA SER A 44 -9.58 28.02 -0.58
C SER A 44 -8.87 27.38 0.63
N ASP A 45 -7.69 27.88 0.97
CA ASP A 45 -6.79 27.44 2.04
C ASP A 45 -6.86 28.35 3.28
N VAL A 46 -7.87 29.21 3.36
CA VAL A 46 -8.08 30.17 4.47
C VAL A 46 -9.06 29.58 5.48
N SER A 47 -8.74 29.70 6.76
CA SER A 47 -9.61 29.31 7.88
C SER A 47 -9.99 30.52 8.74
N GLY A 48 -11.00 30.36 9.60
CA GLY A 48 -11.53 31.44 10.44
C GLY A 48 -12.77 32.10 9.83
N GLU A 49 -13.38 33.02 10.58
CA GLU A 49 -14.63 33.68 10.21
C GLU A 49 -14.60 35.14 10.65
N MET A 50 -15.33 36.00 9.92
CA MET A 50 -15.50 37.41 10.25
C MET A 50 -16.99 37.73 10.29
N LYS A 51 -17.44 38.39 11.36
CA LYS A 51 -18.83 38.85 11.46
C LYS A 51 -19.08 40.03 10.53
N SER A 52 -20.29 40.14 10.00
CA SER A 52 -20.69 41.33 9.24
C SER A 52 -20.67 42.58 10.12
N PHE A 53 -20.46 43.72 9.49
CA PHE A 53 -20.23 45.00 10.17
C PHE A 53 -21.07 46.11 9.53
N HIS A 54 -22.04 46.64 10.28
CA HIS A 54 -22.95 47.67 9.79
C HIS A 54 -22.37 49.07 9.99
N ILE A 55 -22.45 49.93 8.98
CA ILE A 55 -21.79 51.25 8.97
C ILE A 55 -22.72 52.39 8.58
N TYR A 56 -22.37 53.61 9.01
CA TYR A 56 -23.12 54.84 8.72
C TYR A 56 -22.21 55.94 8.16
N SER A 57 -22.70 56.71 7.19
CA SER A 57 -21.89 57.69 6.47
C SER A 57 -21.45 58.91 7.29
N ASP A 58 -22.11 59.18 8.43
CA ASP A 58 -21.96 60.41 9.23
C ASP A 58 -21.08 60.24 10.48
N ARG A 59 -20.60 59.03 10.76
CA ARG A 59 -19.72 58.73 11.90
C ARG A 59 -18.58 57.80 11.50
N GLU A 60 -17.59 57.69 12.37
CA GLU A 60 -16.47 56.77 12.17
C GLU A 60 -16.94 55.32 12.26
N ASN A 61 -16.47 54.47 11.35
CA ASN A 61 -16.73 53.04 11.37
C ASN A 61 -15.43 52.28 11.12
N LEU A 62 -14.71 51.94 12.19
CA LEU A 62 -13.47 51.16 12.12
C LEU A 62 -13.78 49.69 11.88
N LEU A 63 -13.14 49.09 10.87
CA LEU A 63 -13.28 47.66 10.61
C LEU A 63 -12.84 46.82 11.83
N PRO A 64 -13.51 45.70 12.15
CA PRO A 64 -12.93 44.70 13.05
C PRO A 64 -11.62 44.16 12.48
N LEU A 65 -10.66 43.85 13.36
CA LEU A 65 -9.39 43.23 12.96
C LEU A 65 -9.61 41.86 12.31
N ASN A 66 -8.80 41.54 11.33
CA ASN A 66 -8.86 40.29 10.60
C ASN A 66 -8.68 39.08 11.52
N GLN A 67 -9.63 38.14 11.45
CA GLN A 67 -9.59 36.85 12.16
C GLN A 67 -9.33 35.67 11.23
N PHE A 68 -9.28 35.90 9.91
CA PHE A 68 -8.89 34.87 8.97
C PHE A 68 -7.41 34.51 9.14
N GLN A 69 -7.10 33.23 8.97
CA GLN A 69 -5.76 32.68 9.03
C GLN A 69 -5.47 31.95 7.73
N ARG A 70 -4.30 32.22 7.16
CA ARG A 70 -3.84 31.56 5.95
C ARG A 70 -2.38 31.14 6.11
N PRO A 71 -2.10 29.86 6.43
CA PRO A 71 -0.75 29.38 6.64
C PRO A 71 0.20 29.76 5.49
N GLY A 72 1.36 30.33 5.81
CA GLY A 72 2.35 30.76 4.81
C GLY A 72 2.05 32.10 4.13
N PHE A 73 0.98 32.81 4.50
CA PHE A 73 0.66 34.14 4.00
C PHE A 73 0.47 35.15 5.12
N THR A 74 0.86 36.39 4.87
CA THR A 74 0.56 37.54 5.72
C THR A 74 -0.65 38.28 5.17
N PHE A 75 -1.61 38.59 6.05
CA PHE A 75 -2.73 39.47 5.72
C PHE A 75 -2.20 40.89 5.46
N VAL A 76 -2.56 41.47 4.32
CA VAL A 76 -2.08 42.79 3.87
C VAL A 76 -3.13 43.87 4.11
N GLY A 77 -4.40 43.51 4.07
CA GLY A 77 -5.52 44.44 4.15
C GLY A 77 -6.74 43.94 3.37
N TRP A 78 -7.74 44.79 3.30
CA TRP A 78 -9.01 44.54 2.63
C TRP A 78 -9.07 45.24 1.27
N ASN A 79 -9.84 44.70 0.33
CA ASN A 79 -10.10 45.36 -0.95
C ASN A 79 -11.55 45.19 -1.39
N THR A 80 -12.14 46.20 -2.04
CA THR A 80 -13.52 46.12 -2.54
C THR A 80 -13.72 45.19 -3.74
N ARG A 81 -12.63 44.65 -4.30
CA ARG A 81 -12.66 43.63 -5.37
C ARG A 81 -11.68 42.50 -5.09
N PRO A 82 -11.97 41.27 -5.55
CA PRO A 82 -11.02 40.17 -5.47
C PRO A 82 -9.74 40.50 -6.26
N GLY A 83 -8.59 40.05 -5.76
CA GLY A 83 -7.28 40.24 -6.39
C GLY A 83 -6.71 41.67 -6.31
N GLY A 84 -7.22 42.52 -5.41
CA GLY A 84 -6.60 43.81 -5.07
C GLY A 84 -6.82 44.93 -6.09
N LYS A 85 -7.78 44.78 -7.02
CA LYS A 85 -8.01 45.73 -8.12
C LYS A 85 -9.03 46.84 -7.81
N GLY A 86 -9.64 46.82 -6.63
CA GLY A 86 -10.56 47.85 -6.14
C GLY A 86 -9.87 48.78 -5.14
N THR A 87 -10.68 49.47 -4.34
CA THR A 87 -10.20 50.37 -3.28
C THR A 87 -9.64 49.54 -2.13
N ALA A 88 -8.42 49.85 -1.70
CA ALA A 88 -7.74 49.16 -0.61
C ALA A 88 -8.01 49.85 0.74
N PHE A 89 -8.17 49.04 1.78
CA PHE A 89 -8.34 49.47 3.17
C PHE A 89 -7.38 48.69 4.07
N ALA A 90 -6.73 49.37 5.00
CA ALA A 90 -5.93 48.71 6.03
C ALA A 90 -6.83 47.95 7.02
N ASP A 91 -6.26 47.04 7.81
CA ASP A 91 -6.99 46.44 8.92
C ASP A 91 -7.33 47.51 9.96
N GLY A 92 -8.53 47.47 10.52
CA GLY A 92 -8.99 48.52 11.45
C GLY A 92 -9.28 49.88 10.80
N ALA A 93 -9.20 50.01 9.47
CA ALA A 93 -9.43 51.29 8.82
C ALA A 93 -10.89 51.76 8.98
N ASP A 94 -11.05 53.08 9.03
CA ASP A 94 -12.37 53.70 8.93
C ASP A 94 -12.91 53.58 7.50
N VAL A 95 -14.11 53.01 7.38
CA VAL A 95 -14.77 52.73 6.10
C VAL A 95 -16.07 53.50 5.90
N ARG A 96 -16.30 54.60 6.66
CA ARG A 96 -17.52 55.41 6.51
C ARG A 96 -17.81 55.86 5.07
N THR A 97 -16.77 55.99 4.24
CA THR A 97 -16.86 56.37 2.82
C THR A 97 -17.49 55.30 1.93
N LEU A 98 -17.65 54.07 2.41
CA LEU A 98 -18.36 52.99 1.69
C LEU A 98 -19.89 53.10 1.81
N ALA A 99 -20.39 53.84 2.82
CA ALA A 99 -21.81 54.12 2.97
C ALA A 99 -22.22 55.29 2.04
N THR A 100 -22.48 54.98 0.77
CA THR A 100 -22.88 55.97 -0.24
C THR A 100 -24.38 55.90 -0.55
N LYS A 101 -24.89 56.91 -1.26
CA LYS A 101 -26.28 56.95 -1.73
C LYS A 101 -26.66 55.71 -2.55
N GLU A 102 -25.73 55.25 -3.38
CA GLU A 102 -25.89 54.10 -4.27
C GLU A 102 -25.88 52.77 -3.51
N LYS A 103 -25.31 52.76 -2.30
CA LYS A 103 -25.16 51.58 -1.43
C LYS A 103 -26.04 51.60 -0.18
N ASN A 104 -26.93 52.58 -0.07
CA ASN A 104 -27.81 52.71 1.08
C ASN A 104 -28.74 51.49 1.22
N LYS A 105 -28.65 50.80 2.36
CA LYS A 105 -29.32 49.53 2.68
C LYS A 105 -28.95 48.38 1.75
N ASP A 106 -27.80 48.47 1.07
CA ASP A 106 -27.20 47.39 0.27
C ASP A 106 -26.04 46.72 1.05
N THR A 107 -25.39 45.74 0.44
CA THR A 107 -24.21 45.05 0.94
C THR A 107 -22.94 45.43 0.16
N VAL A 108 -21.85 45.67 0.89
CA VAL A 108 -20.50 45.84 0.33
C VAL A 108 -19.61 44.68 0.78
N TYR A 109 -18.91 44.05 -0.17
CA TYR A 109 -17.96 42.98 0.13
C TYR A 109 -16.52 43.51 0.20
N LEU A 110 -15.82 43.13 1.26
CA LEU A 110 -14.38 43.33 1.40
C LEU A 110 -13.64 41.99 1.33
N TYR A 111 -12.69 41.89 0.41
CA TYR A 111 -11.92 40.69 0.14
C TYR A 111 -10.54 40.79 0.78
N ALA A 112 -10.17 39.81 1.60
CA ALA A 112 -8.86 39.74 2.22
C ALA A 112 -7.76 39.65 1.14
N GLN A 113 -6.71 40.44 1.32
CA GLN A 113 -5.52 40.40 0.47
C GLN A 113 -4.38 39.74 1.24
N TRP A 114 -3.73 38.77 0.59
CA TRP A 114 -2.70 37.92 1.18
C TRP A 114 -1.39 38.08 0.43
N LYS A 115 -0.28 38.22 1.14
CA LYS A 115 1.08 38.19 0.59
C LYS A 115 1.78 36.91 1.02
N ALA A 116 2.25 36.11 0.06
CA ALA A 116 3.00 34.89 0.36
C ALA A 116 4.28 35.24 1.13
N ALA A 117 4.53 34.53 2.24
CA ALA A 117 5.78 34.63 2.96
C ALA A 117 6.92 34.03 2.12
N GLY A 118 8.09 34.66 2.18
CA GLY A 118 9.32 34.14 1.61
C GLY A 118 10.19 33.50 2.69
N TYR A 119 11.12 32.65 2.26
CA TYR A 119 12.23 32.19 3.08
C TYR A 119 13.55 32.60 2.44
N HIS A 120 14.56 32.80 3.28
CA HIS A 120 15.89 33.25 2.87
C HIS A 120 16.83 32.07 2.63
N ILE A 121 17.76 32.26 1.70
CA ILE A 121 18.81 31.28 1.42
C ILE A 121 20.18 31.95 1.59
N THR A 122 20.92 31.45 2.58
CA THR A 122 22.32 31.81 2.81
C THR A 122 23.23 30.79 2.13
N TYR A 123 24.08 31.24 1.22
CA TYR A 123 25.04 30.37 0.51
C TYR A 123 26.44 30.45 1.12
N VAL A 124 26.87 29.38 1.78
CA VAL A 124 28.24 29.22 2.28
C VAL A 124 29.11 28.63 1.17
N MET A 125 29.83 29.52 0.47
CA MET A 125 30.52 29.19 -0.77
C MET A 125 31.81 28.38 -0.62
N ASN A 126 32.39 28.28 0.57
CA ASN A 126 33.64 27.56 0.85
C ASN A 126 34.76 27.87 -0.17
N GLY A 127 34.94 29.16 -0.47
CA GLY A 127 35.97 29.66 -1.40
C GLY A 127 35.60 29.65 -2.89
N GLY A 128 34.34 29.40 -3.25
CA GLY A 128 33.83 29.54 -4.62
C GLY A 128 33.04 30.83 -4.86
N LYS A 129 32.60 31.04 -6.11
CA LYS A 129 31.70 32.13 -6.54
C LYS A 129 30.34 31.55 -6.90
N ASN A 130 29.26 32.11 -6.32
CA ASN A 130 27.90 31.65 -6.56
C ASN A 130 27.45 31.91 -8.02
N ALA A 131 26.43 31.19 -8.48
CA ALA A 131 25.75 31.52 -9.72
C ALA A 131 24.84 32.74 -9.50
N ALA A 132 24.86 33.70 -10.42
CA ALA A 132 24.04 34.92 -10.32
C ALA A 132 22.53 34.64 -10.31
N SER A 133 22.11 33.50 -10.85
CA SER A 133 20.72 33.07 -10.91
C SER A 133 20.24 32.29 -9.68
N ASN A 134 21.09 32.09 -8.67
CA ASN A 134 20.66 31.55 -7.38
C ASN A 134 20.04 32.69 -6.54
N PRO A 135 18.76 32.59 -6.14
CA PRO A 135 18.06 33.63 -5.39
C PRO A 135 18.46 33.62 -3.91
N SER A 136 18.47 34.79 -3.27
CA SER A 136 18.62 34.92 -1.82
C SER A 136 17.30 34.80 -1.06
N GLU A 137 16.16 34.86 -1.75
CA GLU A 137 14.81 34.75 -1.19
C GLU A 137 13.90 34.03 -2.20
N ILE A 138 13.06 33.12 -1.70
CA ILE A 138 12.07 32.39 -2.50
C ILE A 138 10.72 32.42 -1.78
N SER A 139 9.65 32.69 -2.53
CA SER A 139 8.28 32.55 -2.01
C SER A 139 7.99 31.08 -1.69
N PHE A 140 7.40 30.78 -0.54
CA PHE A 140 7.17 29.40 -0.09
C PHE A 140 6.42 28.54 -1.14
N ASN A 141 5.55 29.15 -1.95
CA ASN A 141 4.78 28.48 -3.01
C ASN A 141 5.55 28.24 -4.32
N LYS A 142 6.88 28.41 -4.36
CA LYS A 142 7.72 28.14 -5.53
C LYS A 142 8.77 27.10 -5.23
N SER A 143 8.96 26.16 -6.16
CA SER A 143 10.13 25.28 -6.18
C SER A 143 11.29 25.92 -6.92
N PHE A 144 12.53 25.66 -6.51
CA PHE A 144 13.71 26.16 -7.20
C PHE A 144 14.86 25.14 -7.25
N THR A 145 15.37 24.88 -8.44
CA THR A 145 16.54 24.01 -8.66
C THR A 145 17.83 24.82 -8.60
N LEU A 146 18.66 24.51 -7.60
CA LEU A 146 19.91 25.19 -7.31
C LEU A 146 20.89 25.10 -8.49
N LYS A 147 21.47 26.25 -8.84
CA LYS A 147 22.44 26.36 -9.93
C LYS A 147 23.86 26.11 -9.42
N LYS A 148 24.70 25.55 -10.28
CA LYS A 148 26.08 25.21 -9.94
C LYS A 148 26.95 26.48 -9.78
N PRO A 149 27.67 26.62 -8.66
CA PRO A 149 28.67 27.67 -8.50
C PRO A 149 29.97 27.31 -9.23
N LYS A 150 30.94 28.24 -9.25
CA LYS A 150 32.26 28.04 -9.87
C LYS A 150 33.40 28.29 -8.89
N ARG A 151 34.45 27.46 -8.93
CA ARG A 151 35.71 27.66 -8.20
C ARG A 151 36.90 27.19 -9.06
N LYS A 152 37.86 28.07 -9.33
CA LYS A 152 39.03 27.76 -10.18
C LYS A 152 39.84 26.61 -9.58
N GLY A 153 40.11 25.58 -10.37
CA GLY A 153 40.88 24.40 -9.94
C GLY A 153 40.08 23.32 -9.17
N TYR A 154 38.75 23.47 -9.04
CA TYR A 154 37.89 22.51 -8.32
C TYR A 154 36.70 22.06 -9.19
N TYR A 155 36.23 20.85 -8.94
CA TYR A 155 34.91 20.34 -9.33
C TYR A 155 33.88 20.69 -8.26
N PHE A 156 32.67 21.05 -8.68
CA PHE A 156 31.54 21.20 -7.78
C PHE A 156 30.95 19.82 -7.47
N ALA A 157 30.77 19.50 -6.19
CA ALA A 157 30.32 18.20 -5.70
C ALA A 157 28.92 18.25 -5.04
N GLY A 158 28.20 19.36 -5.19
CA GLY A 158 26.82 19.53 -4.73
C GLY A 158 26.65 20.59 -3.64
N TRP A 159 25.38 20.91 -3.40
CA TRP A 159 24.91 21.74 -2.30
C TRP A 159 24.47 20.85 -1.13
N TYR A 160 24.69 21.31 0.09
CA TYR A 160 24.41 20.54 1.30
C TYR A 160 23.76 21.41 2.38
N LEU A 161 22.86 20.82 3.16
CA LEU A 161 22.19 21.47 4.30
C LEU A 161 23.10 21.58 5.53
N ASP A 162 24.20 20.82 5.56
CA ASP A 162 25.10 20.77 6.70
C ASP A 162 26.57 20.96 6.30
N LYS A 163 27.34 21.59 7.20
CA LYS A 163 28.78 21.83 7.03
C LYS A 163 29.63 20.55 6.94
N LYS A 164 29.09 19.40 7.35
CA LYS A 164 29.78 18.09 7.26
C LYS A 164 29.45 17.36 5.94
N PHE A 165 28.67 17.98 5.06
CA PHE A 165 28.29 17.48 3.73
C PHE A 165 27.62 16.09 3.76
N LYS A 166 26.67 15.89 4.68
CA LYS A 166 25.93 14.64 4.85
C LYS A 166 24.55 14.65 4.20
N GLN A 167 23.89 15.80 4.15
CA GLN A 167 22.55 15.97 3.60
C GLN A 167 22.63 16.82 2.33
N SER A 168 22.66 16.17 1.17
CA SER A 168 22.71 16.84 -0.13
C SER A 168 21.33 17.38 -0.53
N ILE A 169 21.30 18.52 -1.20
CA ILE A 169 20.09 19.13 -1.76
C ILE A 169 20.34 19.59 -3.20
N VAL A 170 19.33 19.41 -4.06
CA VAL A 170 19.39 19.81 -5.49
C VAL A 170 18.29 20.82 -5.81
N THR A 171 17.10 20.57 -5.28
CA THR A 171 15.91 21.40 -5.47
C THR A 171 15.33 21.72 -4.10
N ILE A 172 14.87 22.96 -3.95
CA ILE A 172 14.03 23.34 -2.82
C ILE A 172 12.59 23.23 -3.29
N SER A 173 11.78 22.47 -2.57
CA SER A 173 10.39 22.18 -2.93
C SER A 173 9.46 23.34 -2.57
N GLN A 174 8.32 23.42 -3.26
CA GLN A 174 7.21 24.27 -2.83
C GLN A 174 6.71 23.84 -1.44
N GLY A 175 6.12 24.77 -0.70
CA GLY A 175 5.68 24.58 0.69
C GLY A 175 6.75 24.86 1.74
N THR A 176 8.00 25.19 1.36
CA THR A 176 9.06 25.42 2.34
C THR A 176 8.88 26.77 3.03
N THR A 177 8.82 26.77 4.36
CA THR A 177 8.65 27.98 5.19
C THR A 177 9.88 28.33 6.02
N GLU A 178 10.93 27.50 5.99
CA GLU A 178 12.14 27.68 6.80
C GLU A 178 13.30 28.25 5.97
N ASP A 179 14.09 29.12 6.59
CA ASP A 179 15.32 29.64 6.00
C ASP A 179 16.37 28.52 5.81
N PHE A 180 17.12 28.59 4.71
CA PHE A 180 18.19 27.65 4.42
C PHE A 180 19.58 28.25 4.60
N THR A 181 20.50 27.47 5.17
CA THR A 181 21.94 27.67 5.00
C THR A 181 22.51 26.53 4.16
N LEU A 182 22.99 26.86 2.95
CA LEU A 182 23.48 25.89 1.97
C LEU A 182 24.99 25.95 1.80
N TYR A 183 25.67 24.82 1.95
CA TYR A 183 27.12 24.69 1.86
C TYR A 183 27.54 24.13 0.50
N ALA A 184 28.41 24.85 -0.22
CA ALA A 184 29.00 24.36 -1.47
C ALA A 184 30.13 23.37 -1.18
N LYS A 185 30.07 22.15 -1.73
CA LYS A 185 31.16 21.17 -1.65
C LYS A 185 32.06 21.23 -2.88
N TRP A 186 33.36 21.19 -2.66
CA TRP A 186 34.39 21.27 -3.70
C TRP A 186 35.35 20.08 -3.64
N ILE A 187 35.70 19.53 -4.81
CA ILE A 187 36.73 18.50 -4.97
C ILE A 187 37.84 19.08 -5.83
N LYS A 188 39.09 19.05 -5.37
CA LYS A 188 40.24 19.53 -6.16
C LYS A 188 40.30 18.77 -7.49
N LYS A 189 40.49 19.48 -8.61
CA LYS A 189 40.59 18.85 -9.94
C LYS A 189 41.78 17.89 -9.98
N GLY A 190 41.60 16.77 -10.66
CA GLY A 190 42.58 15.69 -10.73
C GLY A 190 42.22 14.68 -11.81
N LYS A 191 42.92 13.54 -11.83
CA LYS A 191 42.73 12.49 -12.84
C LYS A 191 41.33 11.88 -12.77
N GLU A 192 40.68 11.75 -13.91
CA GLU A 192 39.46 10.96 -14.08
C GLU A 192 39.77 9.59 -14.68
N TYR A 193 39.06 8.56 -14.20
CA TYR A 193 39.28 7.17 -14.56
C TYR A 193 38.18 6.65 -15.49
N GLN A 194 38.47 5.62 -16.27
CA GLN A 194 37.45 4.99 -17.11
C GLN A 194 36.39 4.30 -16.24
N ALA A 195 35.13 4.40 -16.66
CA ALA A 195 34.00 3.79 -15.97
C ALA A 195 33.93 2.28 -16.24
N LYS A 196 33.84 1.49 -15.17
CA LYS A 196 33.65 0.03 -15.16
C LYS A 196 32.41 -0.32 -14.35
N SER A 197 31.83 -1.51 -14.59
CA SER A 197 30.63 -2.01 -13.91
C SER A 197 30.75 -2.13 -12.39
N ASP A 198 31.97 -2.15 -11.84
CA ASP A 198 32.29 -2.27 -10.42
C ASP A 198 32.86 -0.98 -9.80
N SER A 199 32.83 0.13 -10.54
CA SER A 199 33.44 1.40 -10.10
C SER A 199 32.70 2.05 -8.92
N ALA A 200 31.41 1.72 -8.76
CA ALA A 200 30.56 2.12 -7.66
C ALA A 200 29.98 0.89 -6.94
N LYS A 201 29.73 1.05 -5.64
CA LYS A 201 29.06 0.07 -4.81
C LYS A 201 27.85 0.73 -4.15
N LEU A 202 26.67 0.22 -4.45
CA LEU A 202 25.46 0.61 -3.73
C LEU A 202 25.49 -0.01 -2.33
N LYS A 203 25.13 0.82 -1.34
CA LYS A 203 25.00 0.42 0.07
C LYS A 203 23.55 0.09 0.41
N SER A 204 22.61 0.86 -0.12
CA SER A 204 21.18 0.65 0.12
C SER A 204 20.34 1.18 -1.04
N CYS A 205 19.23 0.51 -1.32
CA CYS A 205 18.10 1.01 -2.10
C CYS A 205 16.85 0.70 -1.28
N LYS A 206 16.19 1.71 -0.73
CA LYS A 206 15.08 1.51 0.22
C LYS A 206 14.01 2.57 0.07
N ALA A 207 12.76 2.17 0.32
CA ALA A 207 11.68 3.12 0.54
C ALA A 207 11.95 3.98 1.78
N ALA A 208 11.63 5.27 1.69
CA ALA A 208 11.89 6.28 2.71
C ALA A 208 10.62 6.91 3.31
N GLY A 209 9.42 6.53 2.85
CA GLY A 209 8.16 7.21 3.21
C GLY A 209 7.83 8.31 2.19
N ASP A 210 6.62 8.87 2.26
CA ASP A 210 6.19 10.05 1.51
C ASP A 210 6.48 10.00 -0.01
N ASN A 211 6.25 8.83 -0.63
CA ASN A 211 6.57 8.58 -2.04
C ASN A 211 8.06 8.80 -2.40
N LEU A 212 8.97 8.47 -1.47
CA LEU A 212 10.41 8.60 -1.69
C LEU A 212 11.13 7.24 -1.67
N ILE A 213 12.04 7.06 -2.62
CA ILE A 213 13.08 6.02 -2.57
C ILE A 213 14.43 6.68 -2.33
N SER A 214 15.16 6.18 -1.33
CA SER A 214 16.52 6.60 -1.03
C SER A 214 17.53 5.55 -1.45
N VAL A 215 18.46 5.97 -2.32
CA VAL A 215 19.57 5.12 -2.79
C VAL A 215 20.89 5.74 -2.37
N THR A 216 21.71 4.95 -1.67
CA THR A 216 23.02 5.39 -1.20
C THR A 216 24.13 4.48 -1.70
N GLY A 217 25.30 5.04 -1.95
CA GLY A 217 26.45 4.28 -2.42
C GLY A 217 27.75 5.06 -2.37
N THR A 218 28.80 4.41 -2.82
CA THR A 218 30.14 5.00 -2.91
C THR A 218 30.75 4.76 -4.28
N VAL A 219 31.50 5.72 -4.78
CA VAL A 219 32.29 5.62 -6.00
C VAL A 219 33.77 5.76 -5.64
N ARG A 220 34.60 4.78 -6.02
CA ARG A 220 36.01 4.73 -5.53
C ARG A 220 36.85 5.90 -6.03
N LYS A 221 36.66 6.26 -7.30
CA LYS A 221 37.42 7.27 -8.03
C LYS A 221 36.48 8.08 -8.92
N ARG A 222 36.79 9.36 -9.15
CA ARG A 222 36.04 10.18 -10.11
C ARG A 222 36.16 9.57 -11.50
N LEU A 223 35.03 9.36 -12.16
CA LEU A 223 34.97 8.66 -13.45
C LEU A 223 34.74 9.65 -14.59
N LYS A 224 35.31 9.35 -15.75
CA LYS A 224 34.99 10.02 -17.01
C LYS A 224 33.51 9.80 -17.34
N SER A 225 32.85 10.86 -17.78
CA SER A 225 31.48 10.85 -18.29
C SER A 225 31.32 12.04 -19.24
N SER A 226 30.27 12.04 -20.07
CA SER A 226 29.93 13.19 -20.91
C SER A 226 29.59 14.46 -20.13
N ASP A 227 29.31 14.35 -18.83
CA ASP A 227 29.08 15.50 -17.95
C ASP A 227 29.61 15.27 -16.52
N GLU A 228 29.22 16.16 -15.61
CA GLU A 228 29.70 16.24 -14.23
C GLU A 228 28.85 15.43 -13.24
N TYR A 229 27.95 14.55 -13.72
CA TYR A 229 26.99 13.83 -12.89
C TYR A 229 27.27 12.32 -12.79
N TYR A 230 26.81 11.74 -11.70
CA TYR A 230 26.42 10.34 -11.62
C TYR A 230 24.90 10.26 -11.69
N TYR A 231 24.42 9.20 -12.32
CA TYR A 231 23.00 8.96 -12.56
C TYR A 231 22.54 7.77 -11.74
N LEU A 232 21.30 7.82 -11.29
CA LEU A 232 20.58 6.64 -10.87
C LEU A 232 19.64 6.26 -12.00
N VAL A 233 19.69 4.99 -12.37
CA VAL A 233 18.89 4.42 -13.45
C VAL A 233 18.09 3.24 -12.93
N ARG A 234 16.83 3.11 -13.39
CA ARG A 234 16.11 1.84 -13.31
C ARG A 234 16.66 0.92 -14.40
N VAL A 235 16.88 -0.33 -14.04
CA VAL A 235 17.44 -1.34 -14.95
C VAL A 235 16.56 -2.57 -15.00
N ASN A 236 16.58 -3.22 -16.16
CA ASN A 236 15.92 -4.50 -16.34
C ASN A 236 16.56 -5.55 -15.41
N PRO A 237 15.78 -6.26 -14.57
CA PRO A 237 16.28 -7.31 -13.70
C PRO A 237 16.90 -8.51 -14.43
N ILE A 238 16.61 -8.72 -15.71
CA ILE A 238 17.13 -9.85 -16.49
C ILE A 238 18.56 -9.55 -16.96
N ASP A 239 18.73 -8.58 -17.85
CA ASP A 239 20.00 -8.28 -18.54
C ASP A 239 20.77 -7.08 -17.95
N GLY A 240 20.15 -6.32 -17.04
CA GLY A 240 20.73 -5.09 -16.47
C GLY A 240 20.73 -3.90 -17.44
N ALA A 241 20.01 -3.99 -18.57
CA ALA A 241 19.85 -2.89 -19.50
C ALA A 241 19.17 -1.69 -18.83
N VAL A 242 19.61 -0.49 -19.17
CA VAL A 242 19.03 0.75 -18.66
C VAL A 242 17.65 0.96 -19.28
N GLU A 243 16.63 1.04 -18.44
CA GLU A 243 15.25 1.33 -18.85
C GLU A 243 14.94 2.82 -18.76
N GLU A 244 15.35 3.45 -17.66
CA GLU A 244 14.99 4.83 -17.37
C GLU A 244 16.04 5.52 -16.48
N GLN A 245 16.24 6.83 -16.68
CA GLN A 245 16.99 7.66 -15.74
C GLN A 245 16.03 8.30 -14.73
N VAL A 246 16.22 7.96 -13.45
CA VAL A 246 15.29 8.32 -12.36
C VAL A 246 15.88 9.36 -11.40
N GLY A 247 17.20 9.51 -11.36
CA GLY A 247 17.86 10.56 -10.57
C GLY A 247 19.25 10.91 -11.06
N LYS A 248 19.80 12.03 -10.58
CA LYS A 248 21.20 12.42 -10.83
C LYS A 248 21.77 13.22 -9.66
N VAL A 249 23.06 13.09 -9.43
CA VAL A 249 23.83 13.82 -8.42
C VAL A 249 25.16 14.28 -9.00
N TYR A 250 25.74 15.34 -8.45
CA TYR A 250 27.10 15.73 -8.81
C TYR A 250 28.09 14.63 -8.44
N LYS A 251 29.11 14.44 -9.28
CA LYS A 251 30.14 13.42 -9.04
C LYS A 251 30.90 13.68 -7.73
N ASP A 252 30.78 12.72 -6.82
CA ASP A 252 31.48 12.66 -5.54
C ASP A 252 31.78 11.20 -5.16
N LYS A 253 32.63 10.98 -4.15
CA LYS A 253 32.95 9.64 -3.62
C LYS A 253 31.75 8.99 -2.92
N SER A 254 30.81 9.80 -2.43
CA SER A 254 29.55 9.35 -1.84
C SER A 254 28.40 9.83 -2.71
N VAL A 255 27.47 8.95 -3.02
CA VAL A 255 26.26 9.29 -3.77
C VAL A 255 25.04 9.02 -2.91
N HIS A 256 24.12 9.99 -2.91
CA HIS A 256 22.84 9.91 -2.23
C HIS A 256 21.77 10.42 -3.18
N PHE A 257 20.90 9.52 -3.63
CA PHE A 257 19.76 9.85 -4.47
C PHE A 257 18.50 9.78 -3.62
N GLN A 258 17.64 10.78 -3.79
CA GLN A 258 16.25 10.73 -3.36
C GLN A 258 15.40 10.86 -4.61
N ILE A 259 14.54 9.87 -4.83
CA ILE A 259 13.66 9.80 -5.98
C ILE A 259 12.24 9.99 -5.45
N ASP A 260 11.58 11.04 -5.92
CA ASP A 260 10.13 11.16 -5.81
C ASP A 260 9.51 10.27 -6.89
N ILE A 261 8.77 9.25 -6.45
CA ILE A 261 8.15 8.27 -7.32
C ILE A 261 6.70 8.63 -7.67
N GLY A 262 6.23 9.82 -7.27
CA GLY A 262 4.86 10.26 -7.51
C GLY A 262 3.83 9.62 -6.58
N SER A 263 2.62 10.17 -6.61
CA SER A 263 1.50 9.74 -5.74
C SER A 263 0.52 8.80 -6.42
N VAL A 264 0.71 8.46 -7.69
CA VAL A 264 -0.16 7.52 -8.39
C VAL A 264 0.31 6.08 -8.17
N THR A 265 -0.65 5.15 -8.07
CA THR A 265 -0.39 3.76 -7.71
C THR A 265 0.53 3.05 -8.70
N GLU A 266 0.41 3.32 -9.99
CA GLU A 266 1.20 2.67 -11.03
C GLU A 266 2.69 3.01 -10.90
N ASP A 267 3.00 4.28 -10.64
CA ASP A 267 4.38 4.73 -10.48
C ASP A 267 5.01 4.15 -9.20
N ARG A 268 4.25 4.13 -8.10
CA ARG A 268 4.71 3.56 -6.82
C ARG A 268 4.99 2.06 -6.92
N THR A 269 4.01 1.32 -7.42
CA THR A 269 4.14 -0.14 -7.58
C THR A 269 5.25 -0.49 -8.57
N GLY A 270 5.40 0.30 -9.63
CA GLY A 270 6.49 0.20 -10.59
C GLY A 270 7.87 0.44 -9.97
N ALA A 271 7.98 1.47 -9.14
CA ALA A 271 9.22 1.76 -8.43
C ALA A 271 9.54 0.67 -7.39
N ALA A 272 8.56 0.20 -6.64
CA ALA A 272 8.72 -0.86 -5.64
C ALA A 272 9.19 -2.20 -6.24
N ALA A 273 8.69 -2.55 -7.44
CA ALA A 273 9.12 -3.76 -8.14
C ALA A 273 10.53 -3.63 -8.76
N GLY A 274 11.01 -2.42 -9.00
CA GLY A 274 12.19 -2.11 -9.80
C GLY A 274 13.56 -2.47 -9.19
N TYR A 275 14.57 -2.49 -10.07
CA TYR A 275 15.98 -2.57 -9.71
C TYR A 275 16.70 -1.30 -10.15
N TYR A 276 17.67 -0.86 -9.33
CA TYR A 276 18.36 0.41 -9.53
C TYR A 276 19.88 0.22 -9.53
N ALA A 277 20.55 0.95 -10.43
CA ALA A 277 22.00 0.97 -10.52
C ALA A 277 22.52 2.40 -10.69
N VAL A 278 23.77 2.64 -10.29
CA VAL A 278 24.45 3.90 -10.58
C VAL A 278 25.02 3.83 -12.00
N ALA A 279 24.97 4.91 -12.74
CA ALA A 279 25.48 5.03 -14.08
C ALA A 279 26.28 6.32 -14.32
N VAL A 280 27.08 6.31 -15.38
CA VAL A 280 27.64 7.52 -16.01
C VAL A 280 26.97 7.72 -17.37
N LYS A 281 26.91 8.98 -17.82
CA LYS A 281 26.46 9.31 -19.18
C LYS A 281 27.57 9.05 -20.21
N LYS A 282 27.21 8.45 -21.35
CA LYS A 282 28.04 8.23 -22.54
C LYS A 282 27.30 8.72 -23.78
N GLY A 283 27.59 9.96 -24.19
CA GLY A 283 26.83 10.63 -25.26
C GLY A 283 25.39 10.84 -24.82
N VAL A 284 24.46 10.17 -25.51
CA VAL A 284 23.02 10.19 -25.20
C VAL A 284 22.57 9.02 -24.32
N SER A 285 23.41 8.00 -24.11
CA SER A 285 23.07 6.80 -23.34
C SER A 285 23.73 6.79 -21.96
N TYR A 286 23.39 5.76 -21.17
CA TYR A 286 23.92 5.55 -19.82
C TYR A 286 24.65 4.21 -19.74
N GLN A 287 25.82 4.20 -19.10
CA GLN A 287 26.56 2.99 -18.76
C GLN A 287 26.50 2.77 -17.26
N THR A 288 26.00 1.61 -16.84
CA THR A 288 26.00 1.20 -15.43
C THR A 288 27.42 1.01 -14.90
N ILE A 289 27.62 1.42 -13.64
CA ILE A 289 28.90 1.39 -12.93
C ILE A 289 28.80 0.73 -11.56
N SER A 290 27.66 0.14 -11.23
CA SER A 290 27.44 -0.66 -10.03
C SER A 290 26.63 -1.91 -10.34
N GLU A 291 26.69 -2.89 -9.44
CA GLU A 291 25.63 -3.88 -9.33
C GLU A 291 24.27 -3.20 -9.09
N LYS A 292 23.20 -3.87 -9.50
CA LYS A 292 21.82 -3.42 -9.31
C LYS A 292 21.30 -3.87 -7.94
N LEU A 293 20.50 -3.03 -7.28
CA LEU A 293 19.79 -3.37 -6.05
C LEU A 293 18.28 -3.23 -6.23
N PRO A 294 17.47 -4.17 -5.70
CA PRO A 294 16.03 -3.99 -5.60
C PRO A 294 15.70 -2.96 -4.50
N VAL A 295 14.48 -2.44 -4.53
CA VAL A 295 13.94 -1.68 -3.38
C VAL A 295 13.72 -2.63 -2.21
N SER A 296 14.29 -2.29 -1.07
CA SER A 296 13.99 -2.94 0.21
C SER A 296 12.86 -2.21 0.95
N ASN A 297 12.19 -2.94 1.84
CA ASN A 297 11.12 -2.45 2.73
C ASN A 297 9.98 -1.70 1.99
N PRO A 298 9.38 -2.30 0.94
CA PRO A 298 8.32 -1.67 0.13
C PRO A 298 7.11 -1.22 0.96
N GLU A 299 6.88 -1.82 2.13
CA GLU A 299 5.82 -1.42 3.07
C GLU A 299 5.88 0.03 3.53
N LYS A 300 7.04 0.70 3.41
CA LYS A 300 7.14 2.14 3.70
C LYS A 300 6.57 3.04 2.61
N LEU A 301 6.22 2.49 1.45
CA LEU A 301 5.52 3.21 0.38
C LEU A 301 4.01 3.01 0.43
N ALA A 302 3.51 2.20 1.37
CA ALA A 302 2.10 1.85 1.44
C ALA A 302 1.22 3.06 1.73
N GLU A 303 0.14 3.18 0.95
CA GLU A 303 -0.96 4.09 1.27
C GLU A 303 -1.77 3.53 2.43
N ASN A 304 -2.14 2.26 2.33
CA ASN A 304 -2.87 1.59 3.38
C ASN A 304 -1.89 1.13 4.47
N THR A 305 -2.07 1.65 5.68
CA THR A 305 -1.27 1.30 6.86
C THR A 305 -2.06 0.58 7.94
N MET A 306 -3.30 0.16 7.63
CA MET A 306 -4.16 -0.54 8.57
C MET A 306 -3.48 -1.80 9.10
N ALA A 307 -3.74 -2.15 10.36
CA ALA A 307 -3.24 -3.38 10.96
C ALA A 307 -3.81 -4.60 10.21
N TYR A 308 -3.02 -5.67 10.14
CA TYR A 308 -3.45 -6.96 9.58
C TYR A 308 -4.72 -7.46 10.29
N GLN A 309 -5.75 -7.86 9.53
CA GLN A 309 -7.04 -8.29 10.09
C GLN A 309 -7.13 -9.82 10.12
N ALA A 310 -6.64 -10.44 11.19
CA ALA A 310 -6.78 -11.88 11.35
C ALA A 310 -8.25 -12.29 11.55
N GLY A 311 -8.65 -13.44 11.00
CA GLY A 311 -9.96 -14.02 11.28
C GLY A 311 -10.09 -14.34 12.78
N SER A 312 -11.25 -14.07 13.38
CA SER A 312 -11.50 -14.30 14.82
C SER A 312 -11.29 -15.75 15.28
N THR A 313 -11.37 -16.71 14.38
CA THR A 313 -10.92 -18.09 14.56
C THR A 313 -10.15 -18.52 13.32
N LYS A 314 -9.45 -19.66 13.36
CA LYS A 314 -8.75 -20.19 12.18
C LYS A 314 -9.67 -20.83 11.13
N LYS A 315 -10.98 -20.93 11.40
CA LYS A 315 -11.90 -21.69 10.53
C LYS A 315 -12.17 -20.91 9.24
N GLY A 316 -11.96 -21.56 8.10
CA GLY A 316 -12.27 -20.96 6.81
C GLY A 316 -12.85 -21.93 5.79
N LEU A 317 -13.40 -21.33 4.74
CA LEU A 317 -14.08 -22.01 3.65
C LEU A 317 -13.56 -21.45 2.33
N GLN A 318 -13.31 -22.33 1.37
CA GLN A 318 -13.07 -21.89 -0.01
C GLN A 318 -14.42 -21.53 -0.65
N SER A 319 -14.73 -20.23 -0.67
CA SER A 319 -15.97 -19.67 -1.21
C SER A 319 -15.84 -18.15 -1.33
N ASP A 320 -16.37 -17.60 -2.41
CA ASP A 320 -16.59 -16.17 -2.63
C ASP A 320 -18.04 -15.75 -2.31
N ASN A 321 -18.89 -16.71 -1.92
CA ASN A 321 -20.30 -16.48 -1.65
C ASN A 321 -20.53 -16.12 -0.18
N ILE A 322 -20.81 -14.85 0.08
CA ILE A 322 -21.02 -14.33 1.44
C ILE A 322 -22.14 -15.06 2.21
N SER A 323 -23.19 -15.53 1.53
CA SER A 323 -24.27 -16.29 2.18
C SER A 323 -23.80 -17.65 2.66
N GLN A 324 -22.90 -18.32 1.93
CA GLN A 324 -22.30 -19.58 2.37
C GLN A 324 -21.35 -19.34 3.55
N LEU A 325 -20.49 -18.32 3.46
CA LEU A 325 -19.54 -17.95 4.50
C LEU A 325 -20.25 -17.60 5.83
N THR A 326 -21.31 -16.78 5.76
CA THR A 326 -22.09 -16.39 6.94
C THR A 326 -22.92 -17.55 7.50
N ALA A 327 -23.58 -18.35 6.66
CA ALA A 327 -24.38 -19.49 7.11
C ALA A 327 -23.55 -20.54 7.86
N THR A 328 -22.29 -20.71 7.45
CA THR A 328 -21.32 -21.63 8.06
C THR A 328 -20.44 -20.98 9.14
N ARG A 329 -20.64 -19.69 9.42
CA ARG A 329 -19.89 -18.90 10.41
C ARG A 329 -18.39 -18.89 10.16
N SER A 330 -17.95 -18.89 8.91
CA SER A 330 -16.53 -18.87 8.54
C SER A 330 -15.89 -17.54 8.89
N LYS A 331 -14.64 -17.58 9.36
CA LYS A 331 -13.85 -16.40 9.74
C LYS A 331 -12.71 -16.10 8.78
N ASN A 332 -12.48 -17.02 7.85
CA ASN A 332 -11.54 -16.87 6.76
C ASN A 332 -12.24 -17.34 5.47
N ALA A 333 -12.05 -16.60 4.38
CA ALA A 333 -12.51 -16.95 3.04
C ALA A 333 -11.30 -17.18 2.14
N PHE A 334 -11.38 -18.19 1.28
CA PHE A 334 -10.38 -18.42 0.25
C PHE A 334 -11.04 -18.30 -1.13
N MET A 335 -10.53 -17.40 -1.96
CA MET A 335 -11.09 -17.06 -3.27
C MET A 335 -10.05 -17.28 -4.37
N ASN A 336 -10.50 -17.71 -5.54
CA ASN A 336 -9.66 -17.86 -6.72
C ASN A 336 -9.84 -16.65 -7.65
N LEU A 337 -8.74 -16.06 -8.09
CA LEU A 337 -8.70 -15.02 -9.11
C LEU A 337 -7.91 -15.56 -10.32
N TYR A 338 -8.61 -15.74 -11.44
CA TYR A 338 -8.00 -16.17 -12.69
C TYR A 338 -7.59 -14.95 -13.52
N ILE A 339 -6.40 -14.96 -14.11
CA ILE A 339 -5.90 -13.84 -14.91
C ILE A 339 -6.79 -13.58 -16.13
N SER A 340 -7.44 -14.60 -16.68
CA SER A 340 -8.43 -14.41 -17.74
C SER A 340 -9.59 -13.48 -17.33
N SER A 341 -9.98 -13.43 -16.06
CA SER A 341 -10.97 -12.47 -15.56
C SER A 341 -10.46 -11.02 -15.61
N VAL A 342 -9.14 -10.81 -15.50
CA VAL A 342 -8.49 -9.49 -15.52
C VAL A 342 -8.25 -9.01 -16.95
N VAL A 343 -7.95 -9.91 -17.89
CA VAL A 343 -7.53 -9.51 -19.26
C VAL A 343 -8.60 -9.76 -20.32
N ASN A 344 -9.50 -10.71 -20.10
CA ASN A 344 -10.51 -11.17 -21.07
C ASN A 344 -11.96 -11.08 -20.58
N GLY A 345 -12.21 -10.49 -19.41
CA GLY A 345 -13.56 -10.13 -18.94
C GLY A 345 -14.18 -8.91 -19.64
N SER A 346 -15.30 -8.43 -19.08
CA SER A 346 -16.05 -7.25 -19.52
C SER A 346 -15.51 -5.93 -18.92
N GLY A 347 -16.08 -4.79 -19.31
CA GLY A 347 -15.77 -3.49 -18.71
C GLY A 347 -14.31 -3.06 -18.92
N LYS A 348 -13.84 -3.03 -20.17
CA LYS A 348 -12.44 -2.72 -20.49
C LYS A 348 -12.05 -1.30 -20.03
N ARG A 349 -10.90 -1.18 -19.36
CA ARG A 349 -10.33 0.04 -18.82
C ARG A 349 -8.87 0.17 -19.25
N SER A 350 -8.43 1.40 -19.52
CA SER A 350 -7.02 1.68 -19.79
C SER A 350 -6.24 1.75 -18.48
N TYR A 351 -5.05 1.18 -18.46
CA TYR A 351 -4.13 1.22 -17.33
C TYR A 351 -2.72 1.51 -17.83
N TYR A 352 -1.97 2.38 -17.16
CA TYR A 352 -0.63 2.80 -17.60
C TYR A 352 0.41 2.33 -16.60
N TYR A 353 1.35 1.49 -17.02
CA TYR A 353 2.41 1.00 -16.16
C TYR A 353 3.75 1.21 -16.87
N HIS A 354 4.66 1.97 -16.24
CA HIS A 354 5.93 2.43 -16.84
C HIS A 354 5.75 3.13 -18.20
N GLY A 355 4.73 3.97 -18.32
CA GLY A 355 4.40 4.70 -19.55
C GLY A 355 3.81 3.84 -20.67
N LYS A 356 3.70 2.52 -20.48
CA LYS A 356 3.06 1.61 -21.43
C LYS A 356 1.58 1.46 -21.11
N LYS A 357 0.73 1.59 -22.12
CA LYS A 357 -0.72 1.40 -22.01
C LYS A 357 -1.09 -0.08 -22.08
N TYR A 358 -1.88 -0.51 -21.12
CA TYR A 358 -2.54 -1.82 -21.02
C TYR A 358 -4.05 -1.64 -21.03
N THR A 359 -4.77 -2.69 -21.40
CA THR A 359 -6.24 -2.74 -21.37
C THR A 359 -6.69 -3.92 -20.51
N PHE A 360 -7.23 -3.64 -19.33
CA PHE A 360 -7.70 -4.65 -18.38
C PHE A 360 -9.21 -4.54 -18.17
N CYS A 361 -9.78 -5.51 -17.47
CA CYS A 361 -11.21 -5.66 -17.24
C CYS A 361 -11.63 -5.07 -15.90
N ASP A 362 -12.93 -4.83 -15.76
CA ASP A 362 -13.52 -4.36 -14.52
C ASP A 362 -13.46 -5.44 -13.43
N LEU A 363 -13.06 -5.06 -12.21
CA LEU A 363 -12.94 -5.98 -11.06
C LEU A 363 -13.95 -5.68 -9.95
N SER A 364 -15.01 -4.90 -10.22
CA SER A 364 -16.02 -4.50 -9.21
C SER A 364 -16.72 -5.69 -8.56
N GLY A 365 -16.86 -6.81 -9.27
CA GLY A 365 -17.40 -8.06 -8.71
C GLY A 365 -16.51 -8.65 -7.61
N PHE A 366 -15.18 -8.66 -7.83
CA PHE A 366 -14.22 -9.09 -6.81
C PHE A 366 -14.22 -8.10 -5.65
N GLU A 367 -14.15 -6.81 -5.94
CA GLU A 367 -14.20 -5.74 -4.92
C GLU A 367 -15.44 -5.90 -4.03
N LYS A 368 -16.64 -6.06 -4.62
CA LYS A 368 -17.88 -6.29 -3.87
C LYS A 368 -17.81 -7.50 -2.93
N ASN A 369 -17.27 -8.62 -3.39
CA ASN A 369 -17.18 -9.85 -2.58
C ASN A 369 -16.16 -9.70 -1.45
N VAL A 370 -15.03 -9.05 -1.72
CA VAL A 370 -13.99 -8.75 -0.72
C VAL A 370 -14.54 -7.82 0.36
N LYS A 371 -15.17 -6.70 -0.04
CA LYS A 371 -15.82 -5.75 0.90
C LYS A 371 -16.86 -6.42 1.78
N ALA A 372 -17.72 -7.25 1.19
CA ALA A 372 -18.72 -8.00 1.94
C ALA A 372 -18.11 -8.93 3.01
N CYS A 373 -16.90 -9.44 2.77
CA CYS A 373 -16.14 -10.20 3.77
C CYS A 373 -15.52 -9.29 4.83
N ASN A 374 -14.86 -8.20 4.42
CA ASN A 374 -14.25 -7.23 5.34
C ASN A 374 -15.30 -6.65 6.32
N ASP A 375 -16.49 -6.27 5.83
CA ASP A 375 -17.63 -5.78 6.63
C ASP A 375 -18.13 -6.78 7.70
N LYS A 376 -17.80 -8.07 7.54
CA LYS A 376 -18.17 -9.14 8.48
C LYS A 376 -16.99 -9.63 9.32
N GLY A 377 -15.83 -8.98 9.24
CA GLY A 377 -14.61 -9.40 9.92
C GLY A 377 -14.14 -10.79 9.47
N ILE A 378 -14.35 -11.11 8.19
CA ILE A 378 -13.86 -12.34 7.56
C ILE A 378 -12.55 -12.01 6.85
N ASN A 379 -11.46 -12.66 7.28
CA ASN A 379 -10.16 -12.54 6.65
C ASN A 379 -10.19 -13.12 5.24
N VAL A 380 -9.67 -12.40 4.26
CA VAL A 380 -9.72 -12.80 2.84
C VAL A 380 -8.34 -13.26 2.37
N THR A 381 -8.29 -14.50 1.91
CA THR A 381 -7.16 -15.04 1.14
C THR A 381 -7.56 -15.14 -0.33
N MET A 382 -6.75 -14.61 -1.24
CA MET A 382 -6.98 -14.70 -2.67
C MET A 382 -5.80 -15.30 -3.41
N GLN A 383 -6.08 -16.32 -4.22
CA GLN A 383 -5.08 -17.01 -5.03
C GLN A 383 -5.11 -16.51 -6.47
N ILE A 384 -3.95 -16.02 -6.95
CA ILE A 384 -3.77 -15.54 -8.32
C ILE A 384 -3.32 -16.70 -9.19
N ASN A 385 -4.16 -17.04 -10.18
CA ASN A 385 -4.03 -18.21 -11.04
C ASN A 385 -3.87 -17.80 -12.51
N LEU A 386 -2.72 -18.12 -13.12
CA LEU A 386 -2.46 -17.87 -14.54
C LEU A 386 -3.03 -19.02 -15.38
N ASP A 387 -4.21 -18.83 -15.96
CA ASP A 387 -4.89 -19.80 -16.81
C ASP A 387 -4.68 -19.53 -18.32
N TRP A 388 -5.14 -20.44 -19.18
CA TRP A 388 -4.90 -20.36 -20.63
C TRP A 388 -5.63 -19.23 -21.36
N LYS A 389 -6.78 -18.74 -20.86
CA LYS A 389 -7.72 -17.91 -21.64
C LYS A 389 -7.34 -16.42 -21.66
N LEU A 390 -6.12 -16.11 -22.12
CA LEU A 390 -5.51 -14.77 -22.01
C LEU A 390 -5.62 -13.90 -23.28
N GLY A 391 -6.00 -14.47 -24.43
CA GLY A 391 -6.09 -13.74 -25.69
C GLY A 391 -4.74 -13.10 -26.08
N SER A 392 -4.73 -11.79 -26.37
CA SER A 392 -3.50 -11.05 -26.70
C SER A 392 -2.45 -11.03 -25.58
N TYR A 393 -2.80 -11.47 -24.37
CA TYR A 393 -1.91 -11.57 -23.22
C TYR A 393 -1.23 -12.93 -23.06
N HIS A 394 -1.26 -13.82 -24.07
CA HIS A 394 -0.55 -15.11 -24.01
C HIS A 394 0.96 -14.99 -23.77
N TYR A 395 1.56 -13.83 -24.01
CA TYR A 395 2.96 -13.56 -23.69
C TYR A 395 3.26 -13.59 -22.17
N LEU A 396 2.24 -13.56 -21.30
CA LEU A 396 2.38 -13.74 -19.85
C LEU A 396 2.77 -15.17 -19.46
N ILE A 397 2.46 -16.17 -20.29
CA ILE A 397 2.84 -17.58 -20.07
C ILE A 397 4.26 -17.78 -20.59
N ALA A 398 5.11 -18.43 -19.77
CA ALA A 398 6.48 -18.79 -20.12
C ALA A 398 6.51 -19.51 -21.48
N GLU A 399 7.48 -19.18 -22.32
CA GLU A 399 7.55 -19.67 -23.70
C GLU A 399 7.51 -21.21 -23.75
N GLU A 400 8.29 -21.87 -22.90
CA GLU A 400 8.37 -23.33 -22.81
C GLU A 400 7.10 -23.99 -22.26
N ALA A 401 6.27 -23.22 -21.54
CA ALA A 401 5.01 -23.68 -20.96
C ALA A 401 3.79 -23.37 -21.85
N ARG A 402 3.97 -22.68 -22.99
CA ARG A 402 2.88 -22.13 -23.80
C ARG A 402 2.21 -23.18 -24.69
N THR A 403 1.75 -24.27 -24.07
CA THR A 403 1.01 -25.37 -24.71
C THR A 403 -0.40 -25.44 -24.12
N LYS A 404 -1.42 -25.51 -24.98
CA LYS A 404 -2.82 -25.63 -24.53
C LYS A 404 -3.06 -26.98 -23.86
N GLY A 405 -3.91 -27.02 -22.83
CA GLY A 405 -4.42 -28.26 -22.25
C GLY A 405 -4.12 -28.45 -20.77
N HIS A 406 -3.46 -27.48 -20.13
CA HIS A 406 -3.15 -27.52 -18.71
C HIS A 406 -4.03 -26.54 -17.94
N THR A 407 -4.17 -26.77 -16.63
CA THR A 407 -5.04 -25.96 -15.78
C THR A 407 -4.48 -24.56 -15.58
N LEU A 408 -3.23 -24.48 -15.08
CA LEU A 408 -2.51 -23.23 -14.84
C LEU A 408 -1.09 -23.31 -15.38
N TYR A 409 -0.41 -22.16 -15.43
CA TYR A 409 0.83 -21.99 -16.17
C TYR A 409 1.89 -21.19 -15.42
N ALA A 410 3.15 -21.47 -15.74
CA ALA A 410 4.30 -20.70 -15.28
C ALA A 410 4.33 -19.30 -15.92
N TRP A 411 4.69 -18.29 -15.12
CA TRP A 411 4.86 -16.91 -15.57
C TRP A 411 6.10 -16.73 -16.44
N ASN A 412 5.99 -15.87 -17.46
CA ASN A 412 7.10 -15.47 -18.33
C ASN A 412 7.90 -14.31 -17.72
N THR A 413 8.77 -14.58 -16.75
CA THR A 413 9.60 -13.52 -16.14
C THR A 413 10.97 -13.34 -16.79
N ALA A 414 11.32 -14.21 -17.75
CA ALA A 414 12.59 -14.19 -18.47
C ALA A 414 12.55 -13.27 -19.70
N ASP A 415 11.36 -12.92 -20.19
CA ASP A 415 11.13 -11.92 -21.22
C ASP A 415 10.68 -10.59 -20.60
N LYS A 416 11.14 -9.48 -21.18
CA LYS A 416 10.79 -8.13 -20.72
C LYS A 416 9.29 -7.86 -20.82
N ASN A 417 8.65 -8.21 -21.94
CA ASN A 417 7.21 -7.95 -22.13
C ASN A 417 6.35 -8.83 -21.21
N GLY A 418 6.71 -10.11 -21.06
CA GLY A 418 6.10 -11.03 -20.09
C GLY A 418 6.16 -10.50 -18.66
N ARG A 419 7.37 -10.11 -18.21
CA ARG A 419 7.63 -9.59 -16.87
C ARG A 419 6.89 -8.28 -16.59
N GLU A 420 6.98 -7.29 -17.48
CA GLU A 420 6.27 -6.00 -17.29
C GLU A 420 4.75 -6.16 -17.39
N GLY A 421 4.26 -7.03 -18.26
CA GLY A 421 2.82 -7.33 -18.34
C GLY A 421 2.29 -7.99 -17.07
N MET A 422 3.03 -8.93 -16.49
CA MET A 422 2.70 -9.54 -15.21
C MET A 422 2.65 -8.51 -14.09
N GLU A 423 3.67 -7.64 -14.00
CA GLU A 423 3.71 -6.58 -12.99
C GLU A 423 2.56 -5.57 -13.16
N ALA A 424 2.22 -5.20 -14.40
CA ALA A 424 1.07 -4.34 -14.68
C ALA A 424 -0.25 -4.99 -14.23
N VAL A 425 -0.41 -6.30 -14.44
CA VAL A 425 -1.57 -7.07 -13.96
C VAL A 425 -1.63 -7.07 -12.44
N PHE A 426 -0.52 -7.34 -11.74
CA PHE A 426 -0.49 -7.31 -10.27
C PHE A 426 -0.81 -5.92 -9.74
N SER A 427 -0.17 -4.88 -10.28
CA SER A 427 -0.41 -3.48 -9.94
C SER A 427 -1.90 -3.12 -10.11
N TYR A 428 -2.51 -3.53 -11.22
CA TYR A 428 -3.93 -3.30 -11.49
C TYR A 428 -4.84 -4.05 -10.51
N ILE A 429 -4.56 -5.30 -10.16
CA ILE A 429 -5.34 -6.04 -9.16
C ILE A 429 -5.29 -5.32 -7.81
N MET A 430 -4.10 -4.89 -7.37
CA MET A 430 -3.96 -4.20 -6.07
C MET A 430 -4.66 -2.84 -6.05
N SER A 431 -4.66 -2.09 -7.15
CA SER A 431 -5.36 -0.80 -7.20
C SER A 431 -6.88 -0.91 -7.03
N TRP A 432 -7.44 -2.10 -7.23
CA TRP A 432 -8.85 -2.40 -6.95
C TRP A 432 -9.08 -2.94 -5.55
N LEU A 433 -8.18 -3.81 -5.06
CA LEU A 433 -8.46 -4.73 -3.95
C LEU A 433 -7.60 -4.48 -2.70
N GLU A 434 -6.83 -3.39 -2.67
CA GLU A 434 -6.02 -2.94 -1.53
C GLU A 434 -6.26 -1.45 -1.21
N LYS A 435 -7.54 -1.09 -1.02
CA LYS A 435 -8.01 0.24 -0.62
C LYS A 435 -8.38 0.25 0.87
N ASP A 436 -8.57 1.43 1.45
CA ASP A 436 -8.93 1.59 2.87
C ASP A 436 -10.19 0.80 3.29
N ASP A 437 -11.15 0.64 2.37
CA ASP A 437 -12.43 -0.04 2.63
C ASP A 437 -12.61 -1.36 1.86
N CYS A 438 -11.55 -1.86 1.22
CA CYS A 438 -11.52 -3.11 0.48
C CYS A 438 -10.10 -3.68 0.49
N HIS A 439 -9.87 -4.76 1.23
CA HIS A 439 -8.53 -5.30 1.41
C HIS A 439 -8.50 -6.84 1.35
N VAL A 440 -7.42 -7.35 0.76
CA VAL A 440 -7.13 -8.78 0.69
C VAL A 440 -5.97 -9.06 1.63
N ASP A 441 -6.26 -9.75 2.74
CA ASP A 441 -5.28 -9.99 3.82
C ASP A 441 -4.09 -10.84 3.36
N ASN A 442 -4.36 -11.83 2.51
CA ASN A 442 -3.38 -12.82 2.09
C ASN A 442 -3.44 -13.06 0.58
N TRP A 443 -2.32 -12.87 -0.11
CA TRP A 443 -2.17 -13.22 -1.52
C TRP A 443 -1.42 -14.54 -1.68
N VAL A 444 -1.98 -15.47 -2.44
CA VAL A 444 -1.32 -16.74 -2.80
C VAL A 444 -0.96 -16.69 -4.29
N LEU A 445 0.31 -16.92 -4.64
CA LEU A 445 0.74 -16.92 -6.04
C LEU A 445 0.74 -18.34 -6.62
N GLY A 446 -0.20 -18.63 -7.50
CA GLY A 446 -0.38 -19.93 -8.14
C GLY A 446 -0.94 -21.00 -7.21
N ASN A 447 -1.39 -22.11 -7.80
CA ASN A 447 -1.84 -23.32 -7.10
C ASN A 447 -0.74 -24.38 -7.17
N GLU A 448 -0.47 -25.07 -6.05
CA GLU A 448 0.36 -26.29 -5.99
C GLU A 448 1.58 -26.23 -6.93
N VAL A 449 2.42 -25.22 -6.73
CA VAL A 449 3.43 -24.84 -7.74
C VAL A 449 4.56 -25.85 -7.88
N ASN A 450 4.73 -26.72 -6.89
CA ASN A 450 5.62 -27.87 -6.99
C ASN A 450 5.04 -28.97 -7.89
N SER A 451 3.72 -29.05 -8.02
CA SER A 451 2.98 -30.01 -8.85
C SER A 451 2.90 -29.55 -10.31
N CYS A 452 4.04 -29.10 -10.82
CA CYS A 452 4.18 -28.30 -12.05
C CYS A 452 3.98 -29.06 -13.36
N ASP A 453 3.66 -30.35 -13.31
CA ASP A 453 3.25 -31.12 -14.49
C ASP A 453 1.71 -31.13 -14.66
N VAL A 454 0.97 -30.71 -13.64
CA VAL A 454 -0.50 -30.73 -13.62
C VAL A 454 -1.07 -29.35 -13.26
N TRP A 455 -0.65 -28.77 -12.13
CA TRP A 455 -1.30 -27.60 -11.52
C TRP A 455 -0.58 -26.29 -11.71
N ASN A 456 0.66 -26.30 -12.21
CA ASN A 456 1.38 -25.09 -12.58
C ASN A 456 2.36 -25.38 -13.73
N TYR A 457 1.80 -25.60 -14.92
CA TYR A 457 2.54 -26.17 -16.04
C TYR A 457 3.75 -25.32 -16.41
N LYS A 458 4.94 -25.92 -16.27
CA LYS A 458 6.23 -25.31 -16.63
C LYS A 458 6.74 -25.71 -18.01
N GLY A 459 6.08 -26.67 -18.67
CA GLY A 459 6.59 -27.34 -19.86
C GLY A 459 8.02 -27.83 -19.70
N ASN A 460 8.87 -27.55 -20.69
CA ASN A 460 10.23 -28.08 -20.73
C ASN A 460 11.26 -27.26 -19.92
N MET A 461 10.81 -26.31 -19.07
CA MET A 461 11.73 -25.56 -18.21
C MET A 461 12.49 -26.50 -17.26
N ALA A 462 13.81 -26.29 -17.15
CA ALA A 462 14.63 -26.86 -16.10
C ALA A 462 14.14 -26.40 -14.71
N LYS A 463 14.34 -27.24 -13.68
CA LYS A 463 13.86 -26.99 -12.31
C LYS A 463 14.31 -25.63 -11.78
N GLU A 464 15.60 -25.34 -11.88
CA GLU A 464 16.22 -24.11 -11.39
C GLU A 464 15.65 -22.90 -12.13
N LYS A 465 15.48 -23.00 -13.46
CA LYS A 465 14.89 -21.91 -14.26
C LYS A 465 13.44 -21.64 -13.86
N PHE A 466 12.64 -22.69 -13.65
CA PHE A 466 11.24 -22.57 -13.25
C PHE A 466 11.09 -21.94 -11.86
N ILE A 467 11.83 -22.44 -10.87
CA ILE A 467 11.78 -21.94 -9.50
C ILE A 467 12.29 -20.49 -9.43
N ASN A 468 13.32 -20.14 -10.20
CA ASN A 468 13.80 -18.77 -10.29
C ASN A 468 12.79 -17.82 -10.94
N SER A 469 12.11 -18.28 -11.99
CA SER A 469 11.01 -17.54 -12.64
C SER A 469 9.87 -17.29 -11.64
N TYR A 470 9.47 -18.33 -10.92
CA TYR A 470 8.46 -18.23 -9.87
C TYR A 470 8.87 -17.29 -8.74
N ALA A 471 10.13 -17.35 -8.27
CA ALA A 471 10.67 -16.43 -7.27
C ALA A 471 10.66 -14.97 -7.76
N THR A 472 10.90 -14.75 -9.06
CA THR A 472 10.82 -13.42 -9.67
C THR A 472 9.39 -12.88 -9.66
N ALA A 473 8.42 -13.70 -10.08
CA ALA A 473 6.99 -13.36 -10.03
C ALA A 473 6.54 -13.09 -8.59
N TYR A 474 6.96 -13.93 -7.64
CA TYR A 474 6.69 -13.78 -6.22
C TYR A 474 7.23 -12.47 -5.66
N ARG A 475 8.49 -12.13 -5.96
CA ARG A 475 9.12 -10.89 -5.48
C ARG A 475 8.37 -9.66 -6.01
N SER A 476 7.98 -9.68 -7.29
CA SER A 476 7.20 -8.59 -7.87
C SER A 476 5.83 -8.46 -7.20
N LEU A 477 5.10 -9.58 -6.99
CA LEU A 477 3.84 -9.56 -6.24
C LEU A 477 4.03 -9.04 -4.81
N TYR A 478 5.04 -9.53 -4.09
CA TYR A 478 5.34 -9.10 -2.72
C TYR A 478 5.62 -7.60 -2.65
N ASN A 479 6.49 -7.07 -3.52
CA ASN A 479 6.81 -5.65 -3.48
C ASN A 479 5.61 -4.78 -3.85
N ILE A 480 4.82 -5.18 -4.85
CA ILE A 480 3.62 -4.45 -5.30
C ILE A 480 2.55 -4.47 -4.21
N ALA A 481 2.19 -5.64 -3.69
CA ALA A 481 1.16 -5.77 -2.65
C ALA A 481 1.54 -5.02 -1.37
N ARG A 482 2.79 -5.17 -0.91
CA ARG A 482 3.29 -4.47 0.29
C ARG A 482 3.39 -2.97 0.10
N CYS A 483 3.58 -2.49 -1.14
CA CYS A 483 3.56 -1.08 -1.50
C CYS A 483 2.13 -0.50 -1.58
N CYS A 484 1.09 -1.32 -1.66
CA CYS A 484 -0.30 -0.85 -1.56
C CYS A 484 -0.79 -0.93 -0.11
N TRP A 485 -0.59 -2.08 0.55
CA TRP A 485 -0.90 -2.28 1.95
C TRP A 485 0.28 -2.84 2.73
N SER A 486 0.76 -2.06 3.70
CA SER A 486 1.96 -2.37 4.50
C SER A 486 1.87 -3.66 5.32
N ASN A 487 0.67 -4.20 5.58
CA ASN A 487 0.48 -5.37 6.43
C ASN A 487 -0.06 -6.61 5.69
N THR A 488 -0.36 -6.52 4.38
CA THR A 488 -0.74 -7.69 3.58
C THR A 488 0.37 -8.75 3.58
N LYS A 489 -0.03 -10.03 3.48
CA LYS A 489 0.89 -11.17 3.45
C LYS A 489 0.86 -11.83 2.07
N VAL A 490 2.01 -12.34 1.64
CA VAL A 490 2.12 -13.11 0.39
C VAL A 490 2.60 -14.53 0.69
N PHE A 491 2.09 -15.50 -0.05
CA PHE A 491 2.25 -16.94 0.16
C PHE A 491 2.62 -17.67 -1.14
N ILE A 492 3.53 -18.64 -1.03
CA ILE A 492 3.67 -19.71 -2.04
C ILE A 492 2.64 -20.80 -1.76
N CYS A 493 2.22 -21.57 -2.76
CA CYS A 493 1.26 -22.67 -2.58
C CYS A 493 1.86 -24.03 -2.92
N LEU A 494 1.88 -24.97 -1.98
CA LEU A 494 2.44 -26.31 -2.18
C LEU A 494 1.44 -27.42 -1.83
N ASP A 495 1.56 -28.56 -2.51
CA ASP A 495 0.76 -29.76 -2.23
C ASP A 495 1.33 -30.60 -1.07
N HIS A 496 0.68 -31.73 -0.74
CA HIS A 496 1.11 -32.63 0.33
C HIS A 496 2.34 -33.50 0.01
N CYS A 497 2.85 -33.52 -1.22
CA CYS A 497 3.95 -34.40 -1.64
C CYS A 497 5.26 -33.87 -1.06
N TRP A 498 5.59 -34.27 0.16
CA TRP A 498 6.64 -33.64 0.96
C TRP A 498 8.05 -34.03 0.55
N SER A 499 8.40 -35.32 0.63
CA SER A 499 9.68 -35.86 0.17
C SER A 499 9.57 -36.66 -1.14
N CYS A 500 8.35 -36.96 -1.58
CA CYS A 500 8.05 -37.56 -2.89
C CYS A 500 7.51 -36.51 -3.89
N ALA A 501 7.24 -36.93 -5.12
CA ALA A 501 6.58 -36.10 -6.13
C ALA A 501 5.66 -36.98 -6.99
N ASP A 502 4.34 -36.75 -6.90
CA ASP A 502 3.37 -37.45 -7.73
C ASP A 502 3.25 -36.80 -9.13
N ALA A 503 3.50 -35.49 -9.20
CA ALA A 503 3.62 -34.69 -10.43
C ALA A 503 4.64 -33.58 -10.16
N GLY A 504 5.63 -33.36 -11.02
CA GLY A 504 6.64 -32.32 -10.83
C GLY A 504 7.67 -32.61 -9.73
N TYR A 505 7.68 -31.79 -8.67
CA TYR A 505 8.72 -31.79 -7.63
C TYR A 505 8.14 -31.96 -6.23
N SER A 506 8.97 -32.43 -5.30
CA SER A 506 8.58 -32.48 -3.89
C SER A 506 8.47 -31.08 -3.29
N ALA A 507 7.46 -30.87 -2.44
CA ALA A 507 7.21 -29.62 -1.74
C ALA A 507 8.42 -29.18 -0.90
N LYS A 508 9.10 -30.12 -0.21
CA LYS A 508 10.32 -29.82 0.57
C LYS A 508 11.44 -29.27 -0.33
N SER A 509 11.72 -29.93 -1.46
CA SER A 509 12.81 -29.51 -2.35
C SER A 509 12.48 -28.21 -3.09
N PHE A 510 11.23 -28.02 -3.49
CA PHE A 510 10.77 -26.79 -4.13
C PHE A 510 10.91 -25.60 -3.15
N MET A 511 10.41 -25.74 -1.93
CA MET A 511 10.46 -24.68 -0.91
C MET A 511 11.89 -24.28 -0.56
N GLN A 512 12.82 -25.24 -0.47
CA GLN A 512 14.23 -24.97 -0.19
C GLN A 512 14.90 -24.16 -1.31
N GLU A 513 14.69 -24.54 -2.58
CA GLU A 513 15.25 -23.82 -3.72
C GLU A 513 14.59 -22.44 -3.89
N PHE A 514 13.27 -22.33 -3.71
CA PHE A 514 12.57 -21.05 -3.70
C PHE A 514 13.13 -20.10 -2.64
N ALA A 515 13.34 -20.58 -1.41
CA ALA A 515 13.87 -19.77 -0.30
C ALA A 515 15.30 -19.27 -0.58
N LYS A 516 16.11 -20.06 -1.28
CA LYS A 516 17.44 -19.67 -1.75
C LYS A 516 17.34 -18.58 -2.82
N ASP A 517 16.50 -18.78 -3.83
CA ASP A 517 16.34 -17.86 -4.95
C ASP A 517 15.75 -16.51 -4.53
N ILE A 518 14.68 -16.52 -3.73
CA ILE A 518 14.07 -15.27 -3.27
C ILE A 518 15.04 -14.45 -2.42
N LYS A 519 15.87 -15.11 -1.59
CA LYS A 519 16.92 -14.45 -0.79
C LYS A 519 18.05 -13.89 -1.66
N ALA A 520 18.41 -14.57 -2.74
CA ALA A 520 19.41 -14.10 -3.70
C ALA A 520 18.91 -12.86 -4.46
N GLN A 521 17.62 -12.83 -4.82
CA GLN A 521 17.01 -11.67 -5.47
C GLN A 521 16.82 -10.50 -4.50
N GLN A 522 16.30 -10.74 -3.30
CA GLN A 522 16.02 -9.70 -2.30
C GLN A 522 16.04 -10.28 -0.87
N LYS A 523 17.01 -9.85 -0.06
CA LYS A 523 17.29 -10.43 1.26
C LYS A 523 16.16 -10.35 2.30
N ASN A 524 15.29 -9.35 2.20
CA ASN A 524 14.29 -9.02 3.24
C ASN A 524 12.85 -9.27 2.77
N VAL A 525 12.63 -10.29 1.95
CA VAL A 525 11.27 -10.71 1.55
C VAL A 525 10.70 -11.62 2.64
N ASN A 526 9.62 -11.18 3.30
CA ASN A 526 8.92 -11.98 4.29
C ASN A 526 7.85 -12.85 3.61
N TRP A 527 8.25 -14.04 3.15
CA TRP A 527 7.34 -14.98 2.50
C TRP A 527 6.69 -15.95 3.48
N ASN A 528 5.54 -16.50 3.07
CA ASN A 528 4.71 -17.42 3.85
C ASN A 528 4.30 -18.63 3.01
N LEU A 529 3.70 -19.64 3.64
CA LEU A 529 3.35 -20.92 3.01
C LEU A 529 1.84 -21.20 3.07
N ALA A 530 1.21 -21.32 1.90
CA ALA A 530 -0.06 -21.99 1.72
C ALA A 530 0.22 -23.47 1.42
N PHE A 531 -0.42 -24.37 2.15
CA PHE A 531 -0.18 -25.81 2.05
C PHE A 531 -1.48 -26.59 1.96
N HIS A 532 -1.52 -27.65 1.15
CA HIS A 532 -2.70 -28.51 0.97
C HIS A 532 -2.51 -29.89 1.62
N PRO A 533 -2.86 -30.07 2.91
CA PRO A 533 -2.61 -31.30 3.66
C PRO A 533 -3.68 -32.38 3.41
N TYR A 534 -3.95 -32.70 2.14
CA TYR A 534 -4.95 -33.70 1.78
C TYR A 534 -4.61 -35.10 2.33
N CYS A 535 -5.63 -35.96 2.47
CA CYS A 535 -5.42 -37.37 2.81
C CYS A 535 -4.59 -38.07 1.73
N GLN A 536 -3.84 -39.11 2.11
CA GLN A 536 -3.14 -39.96 1.15
C GLN A 536 -3.48 -41.43 1.39
N PRO A 537 -4.15 -42.11 0.44
CA PRO A 537 -4.77 -41.56 -0.77
C PRO A 537 -5.95 -40.62 -0.48
N LEU A 538 -6.25 -39.69 -1.40
CA LEU A 538 -7.29 -38.64 -1.27
C LEU A 538 -8.65 -39.14 -0.76
N LYS A 539 -9.06 -40.37 -1.12
CA LYS A 539 -10.35 -40.96 -0.77
C LYS A 539 -10.44 -41.47 0.67
N LYS A 540 -9.32 -41.62 1.39
CA LYS A 540 -9.28 -42.15 2.76
C LYS A 540 -9.39 -41.04 3.80
N ALA A 541 -10.60 -40.49 3.95
CA ALA A 541 -10.91 -39.37 4.84
C ALA A 541 -10.53 -39.58 6.33
N ALA A 542 -10.45 -40.82 6.80
CA ALA A 542 -9.92 -41.16 8.12
C ALA A 542 -8.38 -40.99 8.14
N PHE A 543 -7.89 -39.75 8.06
CA PHE A 543 -6.46 -39.43 7.92
C PHE A 543 -5.60 -40.05 9.03
N TRP A 544 -6.14 -40.19 10.24
CA TRP A 544 -5.47 -40.83 11.38
C TRP A 544 -5.18 -42.32 11.18
N LYS A 545 -5.88 -42.97 10.24
CA LYS A 545 -5.66 -44.37 9.83
C LYS A 545 -4.89 -44.48 8.51
N ASN A 546 -4.42 -43.38 7.92
CA ASN A 546 -3.63 -43.44 6.69
C ASN A 546 -2.28 -44.11 6.98
N SER A 547 -1.97 -45.16 6.22
CA SER A 547 -0.70 -45.90 6.26
C SER A 547 0.40 -45.12 5.53
N GLY A 548 1.66 -45.31 5.92
CA GLY A 548 2.80 -44.67 5.25
C GLY A 548 3.01 -43.19 5.59
N ILE A 549 2.20 -42.63 6.49
CA ILE A 549 2.34 -41.28 7.02
C ILE A 549 3.14 -41.34 8.33
N GLN A 550 4.35 -40.77 8.31
CA GLN A 550 5.34 -40.87 9.38
C GLN A 550 5.56 -39.51 10.05
N ASP A 551 5.87 -39.51 11.34
CA ASP A 551 6.29 -38.33 12.10
C ASP A 551 7.80 -38.09 11.94
N SER A 552 8.24 -38.00 10.68
CA SER A 552 9.63 -37.81 10.28
C SER A 552 9.71 -36.79 9.16
N VAL A 553 10.78 -35.98 9.15
CA VAL A 553 11.06 -34.99 8.10
C VAL A 553 11.26 -35.61 6.71
N ASP A 554 11.41 -36.93 6.63
CA ASP A 554 11.59 -37.70 5.41
C ASP A 554 10.31 -38.41 4.95
N THR A 555 9.19 -38.23 5.67
CA THR A 555 7.86 -38.74 5.27
C THR A 555 7.54 -38.35 3.83
N ALA A 556 7.00 -39.30 3.06
CA ALA A 556 6.62 -39.04 1.67
C ALA A 556 5.54 -37.95 1.58
N TYR A 557 4.54 -38.03 2.46
CA TYR A 557 3.37 -37.15 2.45
C TYR A 557 3.17 -36.47 3.80
N ILE A 558 2.64 -35.24 3.74
CA ILE A 558 2.16 -34.48 4.91
C ILE A 558 0.64 -34.39 4.84
N ASN A 559 -0.03 -34.84 5.89
CA ASN A 559 -1.45 -34.59 6.10
C ASN A 559 -1.70 -34.19 7.56
N MET A 560 -2.96 -34.09 7.97
CA MET A 560 -3.29 -33.68 9.33
C MET A 560 -2.76 -34.61 10.44
N LYS A 561 -2.43 -35.87 10.15
CA LYS A 561 -1.83 -36.82 11.11
C LYS A 561 -0.44 -36.40 11.55
N ASN A 562 0.40 -35.92 10.63
CA ASN A 562 1.81 -35.58 10.85
C ASN A 562 2.12 -34.11 10.53
N ILE A 563 1.11 -33.22 10.52
CA ILE A 563 1.27 -31.81 10.13
C ILE A 563 2.33 -31.07 10.96
N GLN A 564 2.63 -31.56 12.17
CA GLN A 564 3.69 -31.02 13.03
C GLN A 564 5.07 -31.06 12.35
N VAL A 565 5.33 -32.09 11.52
CA VAL A 565 6.57 -32.20 10.74
C VAL A 565 6.78 -30.97 9.86
N LEU A 566 5.72 -30.51 9.17
CA LEU A 566 5.78 -29.31 8.34
C LEU A 566 6.00 -28.06 9.20
N THR A 567 5.24 -27.90 10.27
CA THR A 567 5.29 -26.68 11.09
C THR A 567 6.63 -26.53 11.80
N ASP A 568 7.18 -27.63 12.32
CA ASP A 568 8.51 -27.65 12.94
C ASP A 568 9.60 -27.39 11.92
N PHE A 569 9.49 -27.98 10.72
CA PHE A 569 10.45 -27.74 9.65
C PHE A 569 10.47 -26.26 9.24
N VAL A 570 9.32 -25.65 9.02
CA VAL A 570 9.23 -24.23 8.63
C VAL A 570 9.75 -23.33 9.75
N GLN A 571 9.33 -23.57 10.99
CA GLN A 571 9.80 -22.80 12.14
C GLN A 571 11.32 -22.91 12.33
N LYS A 572 11.88 -24.12 12.20
CA LYS A 572 13.32 -24.37 12.37
C LYS A 572 14.16 -23.72 11.27
N ASN A 573 13.73 -23.80 10.02
CA ASN A 573 14.55 -23.40 8.87
C ASN A 573 14.33 -21.94 8.43
N TYR A 574 13.12 -21.40 8.63
CA TYR A 574 12.73 -20.06 8.15
C TYR A 574 12.24 -19.13 9.28
N GLY A 575 12.06 -19.67 10.48
CA GLY A 575 11.72 -18.90 11.68
C GLY A 575 10.22 -18.70 11.88
N LYS A 576 9.84 -18.29 13.10
CA LYS A 576 8.43 -18.12 13.53
C LYS A 576 7.63 -17.06 12.75
N LYS A 577 8.32 -16.20 11.97
CA LYS A 577 7.69 -15.15 11.16
C LYS A 577 7.18 -15.67 9.81
N THR A 578 7.73 -16.76 9.28
CA THR A 578 7.17 -17.46 8.12
C THR A 578 5.93 -18.23 8.57
N ARG A 579 4.76 -17.78 8.13
CA ARG A 579 3.47 -18.30 8.59
C ARG A 579 2.91 -19.35 7.64
N ILE A 580 2.04 -20.21 8.16
CA ILE A 580 1.40 -21.26 7.37
C ILE A 580 -0.11 -21.04 7.36
N ILE A 581 -0.73 -21.14 6.19
CA ILE A 581 -2.17 -21.35 6.06
C ILE A 581 -2.40 -22.72 5.43
N LEU A 582 -3.36 -23.48 5.96
CA LEU A 582 -3.84 -24.67 5.27
C LEU A 582 -4.88 -24.20 4.28
N ALA A 583 -4.46 -24.04 3.02
CA ALA A 583 -5.18 -23.30 2.00
C ALA A 583 -6.28 -24.12 1.33
N GLU A 584 -6.16 -25.45 1.36
CA GLU A 584 -7.15 -26.35 0.81
C GLU A 584 -7.04 -27.75 1.42
N GLN A 585 -8.15 -28.23 1.99
CA GLN A 585 -8.31 -29.64 2.35
C GLN A 585 -9.79 -30.00 2.41
N GLY A 586 -10.11 -31.25 2.09
CA GLY A 586 -11.47 -31.76 2.15
C GLY A 586 -11.51 -33.24 2.50
N TYR A 587 -12.66 -33.68 3.00
CA TYR A 587 -12.88 -35.06 3.40
C TYR A 587 -14.12 -35.59 2.68
N THR A 588 -13.95 -36.65 1.89
CA THR A 588 -15.06 -37.23 1.11
C THR A 588 -16.07 -37.93 2.01
N SER A 589 -17.36 -37.67 1.79
CA SER A 589 -18.43 -38.40 2.44
C SER A 589 -18.56 -39.86 1.96
N LYS A 590 -17.88 -40.25 0.87
CA LYS A 590 -17.83 -41.65 0.41
C LYS A 590 -17.13 -42.57 1.42
N ALA A 591 -16.28 -42.03 2.29
CA ALA A 591 -15.69 -42.76 3.41
C ALA A 591 -16.68 -43.00 4.58
N GLY A 592 -17.90 -42.47 4.48
CA GLY A 592 -18.93 -42.49 5.53
C GLY A 592 -19.19 -41.09 6.07
N LYS A 593 -20.47 -40.76 6.29
CA LYS A 593 -20.89 -39.44 6.80
C LYS A 593 -20.33 -39.14 8.20
N ASP A 594 -20.18 -40.16 9.03
CA ASP A 594 -19.57 -40.03 10.37
C ASP A 594 -18.06 -39.85 10.29
N VAL A 595 -17.40 -40.57 9.37
CA VAL A 595 -15.95 -40.42 9.12
C VAL A 595 -15.64 -39.03 8.60
N GLN A 596 -16.45 -38.50 7.68
CA GLN A 596 -16.32 -37.13 7.20
C GLN A 596 -16.44 -36.14 8.36
N ALA A 597 -17.52 -36.23 9.15
CA ALA A 597 -17.74 -35.35 10.28
C ALA A 597 -16.60 -35.41 11.33
N ALA A 598 -16.12 -36.62 11.64
CA ALA A 598 -14.95 -36.85 12.49
C ALA A 598 -13.68 -36.18 11.95
N ALA A 599 -13.42 -36.30 10.64
CA ALA A 599 -12.23 -35.74 10.00
C ALA A 599 -12.22 -34.20 10.05
N PHE A 600 -13.36 -33.55 9.79
CA PHE A 600 -13.49 -32.10 9.94
C PHE A 600 -13.20 -31.64 11.37
N ALA A 601 -13.81 -32.29 12.37
CA ALA A 601 -13.59 -31.96 13.79
C ALA A 601 -12.11 -32.12 14.18
N TYR A 602 -11.52 -33.26 13.85
CA TYR A 602 -10.17 -33.59 14.27
C TYR A 602 -9.12 -32.70 13.58
N ALA A 603 -9.23 -32.51 12.27
CA ALA A 603 -8.34 -31.64 11.52
C ALA A 603 -8.37 -30.19 12.00
N TYR A 604 -9.58 -29.66 12.24
CA TYR A 604 -9.70 -28.29 12.72
C TYR A 604 -9.06 -28.11 14.10
N LYS A 605 -9.28 -29.04 15.04
CA LYS A 605 -8.70 -28.97 16.38
C LYS A 605 -7.17 -29.03 16.34
N ILE A 606 -6.58 -29.86 15.48
CA ILE A 606 -5.13 -29.89 15.24
C ILE A 606 -4.65 -28.52 14.73
N ALA A 607 -5.29 -27.98 13.69
CA ALA A 607 -4.89 -26.69 13.11
C ALA A 607 -5.04 -25.51 14.09
N ALA A 608 -6.13 -25.51 14.85
CA ALA A 608 -6.45 -24.50 15.86
C ALA A 608 -5.40 -24.48 16.99
N CYS A 609 -4.96 -25.65 17.46
CA CYS A 609 -3.97 -25.77 18.52
C CYS A 609 -2.51 -25.62 18.06
N ASN A 610 -2.23 -25.60 16.75
CA ASN A 610 -0.87 -25.44 16.23
C ASN A 610 -0.49 -23.95 16.06
N PRO A 611 0.56 -23.45 16.73
CA PRO A 611 0.91 -22.03 16.75
C PRO A 611 1.61 -21.52 15.48
N MET A 612 1.93 -22.39 14.50
CA MET A 612 2.48 -21.99 13.20
C MET A 612 1.40 -21.81 12.12
N ILE A 613 0.19 -22.31 12.37
CA ILE A 613 -0.94 -22.24 11.44
C ILE A 613 -1.80 -21.01 11.77
N ASP A 614 -2.06 -20.18 10.78
CA ASP A 614 -2.86 -18.95 10.89
C ASP A 614 -4.32 -19.18 10.45
N SER A 615 -4.57 -20.07 9.49
CA SER A 615 -5.93 -20.44 9.03
C SER A 615 -6.01 -21.89 8.51
N CYS A 616 -7.23 -22.43 8.50
CA CYS A 616 -7.56 -23.79 8.08
C CYS A 616 -8.79 -23.75 7.15
N ILE A 617 -8.54 -23.82 5.84
CA ILE A 617 -9.53 -23.59 4.78
C ILE A 617 -10.05 -24.92 4.23
N PHE A 618 -11.33 -25.18 4.42
CA PHE A 618 -11.93 -26.42 3.92
C PHE A 618 -12.59 -26.25 2.56
N ARG A 619 -12.51 -27.30 1.75
CA ARG A 619 -13.26 -27.52 0.52
C ARG A 619 -14.28 -28.66 0.78
N SER A 620 -15.58 -28.51 0.53
CA SER A 620 -16.35 -27.38 -0.04
C SER A 620 -17.71 -27.19 0.69
N TYR A 621 -18.46 -26.13 0.36
CA TYR A 621 -19.82 -25.93 0.91
C TYR A 621 -20.77 -27.04 0.44
N ASP A 622 -20.81 -27.33 -0.85
CA ASP A 622 -21.64 -28.37 -1.46
C ASP A 622 -20.86 -29.16 -2.53
N ASP A 623 -21.48 -30.23 -3.05
CA ASP A 623 -20.90 -31.14 -4.03
C ASP A 623 -21.17 -30.67 -5.48
N SER A 624 -21.04 -29.37 -5.75
CA SER A 624 -21.36 -28.80 -7.07
C SER A 624 -20.34 -29.15 -8.16
N ASP A 625 -19.09 -29.46 -7.78
CA ASP A 625 -18.05 -29.89 -8.72
C ASP A 625 -18.28 -31.34 -9.15
N LYS A 626 -18.92 -31.49 -10.31
CA LYS A 626 -19.24 -32.81 -10.88
C LYS A 626 -18.00 -33.63 -11.23
N ALA A 627 -16.88 -32.99 -11.58
CA ALA A 627 -15.65 -33.71 -11.93
C ALA A 627 -15.00 -34.32 -10.69
N GLU A 628 -14.97 -33.59 -9.57
CA GLU A 628 -14.52 -34.10 -8.27
C GLU A 628 -15.43 -35.23 -7.76
N VAL A 629 -16.75 -35.03 -7.83
CA VAL A 629 -17.73 -36.03 -7.38
C VAL A 629 -17.59 -37.34 -8.18
N ALA A 630 -17.39 -37.25 -9.50
CA ALA A 630 -17.14 -38.40 -10.36
C ALA A 630 -15.87 -39.15 -9.96
N GLN A 631 -14.82 -38.44 -9.54
CA GLN A 631 -13.59 -39.03 -9.01
C GLN A 631 -13.76 -39.64 -7.62
N GLY A 632 -14.90 -39.40 -6.95
CA GLY A 632 -15.18 -39.88 -5.60
C GLY A 632 -14.83 -38.90 -4.48
N LEU A 633 -14.58 -37.64 -4.83
CA LEU A 633 -14.30 -36.55 -3.92
C LEU A 633 -15.61 -35.79 -3.63
N THR A 634 -16.49 -36.42 -2.86
CA THR A 634 -17.77 -35.82 -2.44
C THR A 634 -17.54 -35.01 -1.16
N LEU A 635 -16.83 -33.87 -1.32
CA LEU A 635 -16.23 -33.07 -0.24
C LEU A 635 -17.20 -32.09 0.43
N GLY A 636 -18.35 -31.81 -0.18
CA GLY A 636 -19.32 -30.84 0.29
C GLY A 636 -19.87 -31.16 1.68
N ILE A 637 -20.20 -30.14 2.46
CA ILE A 637 -20.79 -30.31 3.81
C ILE A 637 -22.33 -30.17 3.83
N LYS A 638 -22.91 -29.43 2.88
CA LYS A 638 -24.35 -29.10 2.84
C LYS A 638 -25.22 -30.36 2.90
N GLY A 639 -26.17 -30.38 3.82
CA GLY A 639 -27.08 -31.52 4.02
C GLY A 639 -26.44 -32.77 4.65
N LYS A 640 -25.17 -32.70 5.07
CA LYS A 640 -24.45 -33.81 5.71
C LYS A 640 -24.19 -33.51 7.19
N LYS A 641 -23.89 -34.56 7.96
CA LYS A 641 -23.54 -34.45 9.39
C LYS A 641 -22.37 -33.49 9.62
N ALA A 642 -21.41 -33.46 8.70
CA ALA A 642 -20.27 -32.55 8.72
C ALA A 642 -20.65 -31.07 8.74
N TYR A 643 -21.82 -30.67 8.24
CA TYR A 643 -22.28 -29.27 8.27
C TYR A 643 -22.34 -28.70 9.69
N ASN A 644 -22.98 -29.43 10.61
CA ASN A 644 -23.13 -28.97 11.98
C ASN A 644 -21.80 -29.02 12.75
N VAL A 645 -20.94 -30.01 12.46
CA VAL A 645 -19.57 -30.03 12.98
C VAL A 645 -18.84 -28.76 12.53
N TYR A 646 -18.76 -28.53 11.23
CA TYR A 646 -18.08 -27.37 10.66
C TYR A 646 -18.61 -26.05 11.24
N LYS A 647 -19.93 -25.90 11.35
CA LYS A 647 -20.57 -24.67 11.81
C LYS A 647 -20.24 -24.31 13.27
N TYR A 648 -19.94 -25.30 14.12
CA TYR A 648 -19.81 -25.10 15.57
C TYR A 648 -18.47 -25.54 16.17
N MET A 649 -17.56 -26.16 15.41
CA MET A 649 -16.27 -26.67 15.90
C MET A 649 -15.30 -25.60 16.42
N ASP A 650 -15.56 -24.33 16.15
CA ASP A 650 -14.81 -23.15 16.62
C ASP A 650 -15.60 -22.30 17.62
N SER A 651 -16.54 -22.91 18.34
CA SER A 651 -17.43 -22.22 19.28
C SER A 651 -17.52 -22.94 20.62
N THR A 652 -18.09 -22.28 21.63
CA THR A 652 -18.39 -22.90 22.94
C THR A 652 -19.36 -24.08 22.85
N ARG A 653 -20.00 -24.30 21.69
CA ARG A 653 -20.89 -25.44 21.43
C ARG A 653 -20.16 -26.62 20.79
N GLU A 654 -18.85 -26.54 20.58
CA GLU A 654 -18.07 -27.53 19.85
C GLU A 654 -18.30 -28.96 20.37
N ALA A 655 -18.24 -29.18 21.68
CA ALA A 655 -18.32 -30.49 22.31
C ALA A 655 -19.60 -31.25 21.91
N LYS A 656 -20.74 -30.55 21.90
CA LYS A 656 -22.05 -31.09 21.47
C LYS A 656 -22.01 -31.65 20.04
N TYR A 657 -21.21 -31.06 19.17
CA TYR A 657 -21.15 -31.42 17.76
C TYR A 657 -19.92 -32.26 17.40
N THR A 658 -18.84 -32.23 18.17
CA THR A 658 -17.61 -32.96 17.85
C THR A 658 -17.46 -34.25 18.65
N ASP A 659 -17.85 -34.27 19.93
CA ASP A 659 -17.59 -35.42 20.83
C ASP A 659 -18.26 -36.73 20.39
N PRO A 660 -19.47 -36.73 19.78
CA PRO A 660 -20.07 -37.97 19.26
C PRO A 660 -19.17 -38.71 18.26
N TYR A 661 -18.20 -38.02 17.64
CA TYR A 661 -17.30 -38.59 16.65
C TYR A 661 -15.97 -39.11 17.22
N LEU A 662 -15.70 -38.95 18.53
CA LEU A 662 -14.53 -39.57 19.20
C LEU A 662 -14.52 -41.09 19.04
N LYS A 663 -15.69 -41.74 19.11
CA LYS A 663 -15.87 -43.18 18.85
C LYS A 663 -15.49 -43.56 17.43
N THR A 664 -15.80 -42.72 16.43
CA THR A 664 -15.43 -42.96 15.03
C THR A 664 -13.91 -42.88 14.84
N ILE A 665 -13.26 -41.98 15.58
CA ILE A 665 -11.79 -41.84 15.57
C ILE A 665 -11.13 -43.03 16.27
N GLY A 666 -11.75 -43.52 17.35
CA GLY A 666 -11.18 -44.51 18.27
C GLY A 666 -10.41 -43.86 19.41
N ALA A 667 -10.86 -42.69 19.86
CA ALA A 667 -10.23 -41.90 20.92
C ALA A 667 -11.17 -41.72 22.12
N GLU A 668 -10.60 -41.59 23.32
CA GLU A 668 -11.36 -41.40 24.56
C GLU A 668 -11.71 -39.93 24.81
N SER A 669 -10.82 -39.01 24.40
CA SER A 669 -11.02 -37.56 24.55
C SER A 669 -10.18 -36.79 23.53
N TRP A 670 -10.52 -35.52 23.29
CA TRP A 670 -9.71 -34.64 22.42
C TRP A 670 -8.32 -34.37 22.99
N ASN A 671 -8.17 -34.27 24.31
CA ASN A 671 -6.87 -34.09 24.97
C ASN A 671 -5.90 -35.24 24.68
N ALA A 672 -6.39 -36.45 24.47
CA ALA A 672 -5.55 -37.61 24.19
C ALA A 672 -4.96 -37.61 22.76
N ILE A 673 -5.58 -36.88 21.83
CA ILE A 673 -5.24 -36.97 20.40
C ILE A 673 -4.90 -35.63 19.75
N VAL A 674 -5.16 -34.51 20.40
CA VAL A 674 -4.82 -33.17 19.91
C VAL A 674 -3.79 -32.53 20.86
N PRO A 675 -2.52 -32.45 20.47
CA PRO A 675 -1.50 -31.77 21.27
C PRO A 675 -1.88 -30.32 21.58
N GLY A 676 -1.82 -29.95 22.86
CA GLY A 676 -2.15 -28.58 23.30
C GLY A 676 -3.63 -28.23 23.20
N TYR A 677 -4.54 -29.22 23.20
CA TYR A 677 -5.97 -28.97 23.16
C TYR A 677 -6.45 -28.06 24.28
N LYS A 678 -7.07 -26.94 23.90
CA LYS A 678 -7.81 -26.06 24.78
C LYS A 678 -8.96 -25.42 24.01
N LEU A 679 -10.10 -25.24 24.66
CA LEU A 679 -11.27 -24.60 24.03
C LEU A 679 -10.94 -23.19 23.51
N GLU A 680 -10.15 -22.42 24.27
CA GLU A 680 -9.70 -21.07 23.89
C GLU A 680 -8.99 -21.04 22.53
N HIS A 681 -8.18 -22.06 22.20
CA HIS A 681 -7.50 -22.16 20.91
C HIS A 681 -8.46 -22.39 19.74
N LEU A 682 -9.67 -22.90 20.00
CA LEU A 682 -10.70 -23.12 18.98
C LEU A 682 -11.55 -21.86 18.78
N THR A 683 -11.89 -21.18 19.88
CA THR A 683 -12.83 -20.05 19.89
C THR A 683 -12.18 -18.71 19.64
N GLU A 684 -10.85 -18.63 19.75
CA GLU A 684 -10.07 -17.43 19.55
C GLU A 684 -8.87 -17.71 18.65
N ASN A 685 -8.56 -16.77 17.76
CA ASN A 685 -7.30 -16.80 17.06
C ASN A 685 -6.22 -16.25 18.01
N TYR A 686 -5.31 -17.13 18.45
CA TYR A 686 -4.18 -16.83 19.35
C TYR A 686 -3.30 -15.62 18.94
N ARG A 687 -3.46 -15.11 17.71
CA ARG A 687 -2.84 -13.86 17.22
C ARG A 687 -3.52 -12.57 17.66
N ASN A 688 -4.74 -12.64 18.17
CA ASN A 688 -5.45 -11.47 18.74
C ASN A 688 -5.00 -11.15 20.18
N VAL A 689 -4.09 -11.95 20.75
CA VAL A 689 -3.64 -11.89 22.16
C VAL A 689 -2.12 -11.59 22.26
N GLN A 690 -1.44 -11.22 21.17
CA GLN A 690 0.00 -10.88 21.17
C GLN A 690 0.32 -9.55 20.53
#